data_AF-A0A1G1YBV0-F1
#
_entry.id   AF-A0A1G1YBV0-F1
#
_cell.length_a   1.000
_cell.length_b   1.000
_cell.length_c   1.000
_cell.angle_alpha   90.00
_cell.angle_beta   90.00
_cell.angle_gamma   90.00
#
_symmetry.space_group_name_H-M   'P 1'
#
loop_
_entity.id
_entity.type
_entity.pdbx_description
1 polymer ?
#
loop_
_entity_poly.entity_id
_entity_poly.type
_entity_poly.pdbx_seq_one_letter_code
_entity_poly.pdbx_strand_id
1 'polypeptide(L)'
;MLKESKSKIKKAKSAKGGSAFSGKAAIKPKLLAIKKAGKKKKSSLIKKVKTDWPALTGQNKVLPAEKMKKPEPVVQKPVEISAPAVKTDLFKIGQIQNLADKPAKNSEAAKAGLPKIDKIQISAVKPEPIKPFGFFLKKGGVNFLAAVDGGRSDDLGKEAENTEDIFAPKPYYQILNFWVPKIWPKKIAVFILTAVSFVLPLQAYSYFQGLQSAKDRVLFLTNEAIDNLKAGSQAAANFDLNQADSRFNSAKNNFFSAQKEINDLNALTGEIIKLAPGPGQAMQAGLNLLQAGEIIAESGQLLVNNGKNFLNRGDLNSYFYSLLSLEKNLEKVINNFYQAEEKIKAVAINDLPAQNRQTYKDLVSYLPTVEKGLTDLYTVNRTLLKILGQNQWQRYLVVFLNNNELRGGGGFMGSFALLDINQGQIKKLEIPGGGTYALQGQLIPKVISPGPLHLVNARWEFQDANWWPDFPSSAKKIQWFYQNAGGPSLDGVMAIDASMIEKLLEIFGPIPMPEYGNRVIAAQNFVAETQKIVELEYNKKENKPKQFLADLAPKLLEKVFAANKEQLPKLLAALKDGLNEKNIQVYFNDQKIENIVKDFGWQGEIKQTDGDYLSVVHSHIASGKTNGVIKEIIQHQAEVQPDGSIIDTVRLIRRHNGVKGENIFTGVQNNSYVRFYVPLGSALISAEGFKKPPEKLFEAPAPDFSPDLDLISLEKNRQPDQGTGTDIYQESGKTVFGNWLQLKPGEVQETIIKYQLPFKLAWQEENTFYYSFLAQKQPGSQGSELRSRLILNNGLKPLAKFPADLPSDENSVSFSAALKTDQFWGTALAAN
;
A
#
# COMPACT_ATOMS: atom_id res chain seq x y z
N MET A 1 -35.99 -49.73 -10.15
CA MET A 1 -36.75 -49.44 -11.39
C MET A 1 -35.83 -48.60 -12.28
N LEU A 2 -35.19 -49.19 -13.29
CA LEU A 2 -35.69 -49.38 -14.67
C LEU A 2 -36.01 -48.03 -15.34
N LYS A 3 -35.16 -47.51 -16.24
CA LYS A 3 -34.96 -47.84 -17.67
C LYS A 3 -36.02 -47.25 -18.61
N GLU A 4 -35.46 -46.56 -19.62
CA GLU A 4 -35.75 -46.64 -21.06
C GLU A 4 -37.18 -46.37 -21.58
N SER A 5 -37.25 -45.52 -22.61
CA SER A 5 -38.02 -45.88 -23.81
C SER A 5 -37.19 -45.65 -25.08
N LYS A 6 -36.96 -46.76 -25.78
CA LYS A 6 -36.36 -46.90 -27.10
C LYS A 6 -37.37 -46.70 -28.22
N SER A 7 -36.86 -46.38 -29.41
CA SER A 7 -37.32 -46.95 -30.69
C SER A 7 -36.29 -46.57 -31.77
N LYS A 8 -35.89 -47.32 -32.80
CA LYS A 8 -35.83 -48.74 -33.25
C LYS A 8 -35.43 -48.58 -34.75
N ILE A 9 -34.46 -49.29 -35.34
CA ILE A 9 -34.71 -50.49 -36.19
C ILE A 9 -33.42 -50.94 -36.93
N LYS A 10 -33.08 -52.24 -36.73
CA LYS A 10 -32.58 -53.31 -37.65
C LYS A 10 -31.30 -53.08 -38.49
N LYS A 11 -30.40 -54.05 -38.71
CA LYS A 11 -30.44 -55.54 -38.76
C LYS A 11 -28.96 -56.04 -38.67
N ALA A 12 -28.61 -56.99 -37.79
CA ALA A 12 -28.22 -58.40 -38.07
C ALA A 12 -27.01 -58.58 -39.04
N LYS A 13 -25.98 -59.42 -38.80
CA LYS A 13 -25.84 -60.66 -38.01
C LYS A 13 -24.36 -61.13 -38.04
N SER A 14 -23.89 -61.77 -36.95
CA SER A 14 -22.94 -62.92 -36.80
C SER A 14 -21.62 -62.99 -37.60
N ALA A 15 -20.52 -63.63 -37.18
CA ALA A 15 -20.02 -64.25 -35.94
C ALA A 15 -18.61 -64.84 -36.28
N LYS A 16 -17.84 -65.16 -35.22
CA LYS A 16 -16.75 -66.15 -35.15
C LYS A 16 -15.45 -65.93 -35.95
N GLY A 17 -14.37 -65.66 -35.19
CA GLY A 17 -13.29 -66.63 -34.92
C GLY A 17 -12.27 -66.96 -36.03
N GLY A 18 -10.99 -66.94 -35.67
CA GLY A 18 -9.95 -67.72 -36.37
C GLY A 18 -8.71 -66.93 -36.80
N SER A 19 -7.61 -67.21 -36.11
CA SER A 19 -6.23 -66.88 -36.44
C SER A 19 -5.73 -67.54 -37.73
N ALA A 20 -4.90 -66.84 -38.52
CA ALA A 20 -3.53 -67.26 -38.90
C ALA A 20 -3.05 -66.65 -40.24
N PHE A 21 -1.83 -66.09 -40.17
CA PHE A 21 -0.80 -65.85 -41.17
C PHE A 21 -0.91 -66.43 -42.59
N SER A 22 -0.75 -65.54 -43.59
CA SER A 22 0.16 -65.62 -44.76
C SER A 22 -0.01 -64.29 -45.53
N GLY A 23 0.94 -63.64 -46.21
CA GLY A 23 2.21 -64.04 -46.80
C GLY A 23 2.22 -63.57 -48.27
N LYS A 24 3.13 -62.62 -48.60
CA LYS A 24 3.55 -62.10 -49.94
C LYS A 24 2.72 -60.92 -50.50
N ALA A 25 3.28 -59.69 -50.57
CA ALA A 25 4.28 -59.15 -51.53
C ALA A 25 3.63 -58.79 -52.88
N ALA A 26 3.89 -57.69 -53.58
CA ALA A 26 4.81 -56.56 -53.51
C ALA A 26 4.09 -55.37 -54.23
N ILE A 27 4.44 -54.09 -54.08
CA ILE A 27 5.53 -53.40 -54.77
C ILE A 27 5.77 -52.05 -54.04
N LYS A 28 6.97 -51.88 -53.50
CA LYS A 28 7.69 -50.60 -53.27
C LYS A 28 8.58 -50.34 -54.53
N PRO A 29 9.33 -49.22 -54.72
CA PRO A 29 9.67 -48.15 -53.77
C PRO A 29 9.76 -46.71 -54.36
N LYS A 30 9.86 -45.69 -53.48
CA LYS A 30 11.03 -44.80 -53.54
C LYS A 30 11.47 -44.34 -52.14
N LEU A 31 12.53 -45.03 -51.72
CA LEU A 31 13.62 -44.72 -50.80
C LEU A 31 13.45 -43.81 -49.58
N LEU A 32 13.69 -44.51 -48.47
CA LEU A 32 14.16 -44.11 -47.15
C LEU A 32 15.63 -43.62 -47.16
N ALA A 33 15.93 -42.76 -46.19
CA ALA A 33 17.10 -42.79 -45.30
C ALA A 33 18.53 -42.67 -45.88
N ILE A 34 19.27 -41.67 -45.37
CA ILE A 34 20.60 -41.91 -44.82
C ILE A 34 20.72 -41.23 -43.44
N LYS A 35 20.60 -42.07 -42.40
CA LYS A 35 21.43 -41.97 -41.18
C LYS A 35 22.90 -41.94 -41.63
N LYS A 36 23.65 -40.90 -41.22
CA LYS A 36 25.12 -40.70 -41.30
C LYS A 36 25.54 -39.41 -42.04
N ALA A 37 25.08 -38.24 -41.57
CA ALA A 37 25.82 -36.98 -41.71
C ALA A 37 25.14 -35.92 -40.83
N GLY A 38 25.80 -35.49 -39.75
CA GLY A 38 25.24 -34.47 -38.85
C GLY A 38 26.03 -34.31 -37.55
N LYS A 39 26.71 -35.37 -37.11
CA LYS A 39 27.85 -35.29 -36.19
C LYS A 39 29.12 -34.91 -36.97
N LYS A 40 29.20 -33.67 -37.46
CA LYS A 40 30.43 -32.96 -37.94
C LYS A 40 30.04 -31.64 -38.62
N LYS A 41 29.37 -30.71 -37.91
CA LYS A 41 29.24 -29.30 -38.35
C LYS A 41 28.81 -28.35 -37.22
N LYS A 42 29.27 -28.61 -35.99
CA LYS A 42 29.12 -27.71 -34.82
C LYS A 42 30.42 -27.58 -34.02
N SER A 43 31.58 -27.74 -34.66
CA SER A 43 32.92 -27.59 -34.04
C SER A 43 33.81 -26.55 -34.74
N SER A 44 33.26 -25.62 -35.50
CA SER A 44 34.06 -24.60 -36.22
C SER A 44 33.57 -23.16 -36.06
N LEU A 45 32.70 -22.88 -35.07
CA LEU A 45 32.25 -21.51 -34.76
C LEU A 45 32.52 -21.09 -33.31
N ILE A 46 33.35 -21.84 -32.58
CA ILE A 46 33.90 -21.47 -31.25
C ILE A 46 35.44 -21.35 -31.35
N LYS A 47 35.91 -20.75 -32.44
CA LYS A 47 37.32 -20.35 -32.66
C LYS A 47 37.37 -19.06 -33.46
N LYS A 48 36.82 -17.99 -32.90
CA LYS A 48 37.12 -16.57 -33.20
C LYS A 48 36.23 -15.73 -32.29
N VAL A 49 36.72 -15.46 -31.09
CA VAL A 49 36.64 -14.20 -30.31
C VAL A 49 37.35 -14.55 -28.99
N LYS A 50 38.67 -14.53 -29.05
CA LYS A 50 39.56 -14.52 -27.89
C LYS A 50 40.79 -13.74 -28.35
N THR A 51 40.72 -12.42 -28.18
CA THR A 51 41.88 -11.53 -28.22
C THR A 51 41.47 -10.21 -27.57
N ASP A 52 42.37 -9.71 -26.74
CA ASP A 52 42.50 -8.34 -26.22
C ASP A 52 41.90 -8.02 -24.85
N TRP A 53 42.61 -8.46 -23.79
CA TRP A 53 42.93 -7.57 -22.67
C TRP A 53 44.33 -7.93 -22.11
N PRO A 54 45.22 -6.97 -21.81
CA PRO A 54 46.60 -7.27 -21.43
C PRO A 54 46.73 -7.68 -19.96
N ALA A 55 47.63 -8.62 -19.74
CA ALA A 55 48.16 -9.00 -18.44
C ALA A 55 49.15 -7.95 -17.90
N LEU A 56 49.13 -7.71 -16.59
CA LEU A 56 50.36 -7.52 -15.83
C LEU A 56 50.33 -8.46 -14.62
N THR A 57 51.31 -9.34 -14.64
CA THR A 57 51.62 -10.43 -13.73
C THR A 57 52.42 -9.94 -12.52
N GLY A 58 52.13 -10.50 -11.35
CA GLY A 58 53.04 -10.54 -10.19
C GLY A 58 53.03 -11.95 -9.60
N GLN A 59 54.22 -12.51 -9.42
CA GLN A 59 54.54 -13.95 -9.42
C GLN A 59 54.23 -14.72 -8.11
N ASN A 60 54.02 -16.02 -8.31
CA ASN A 60 53.91 -17.11 -7.34
C ASN A 60 54.99 -17.16 -6.25
N LYS A 61 54.61 -17.66 -5.06
CA LYS A 61 55.31 -18.77 -4.39
C LYS A 61 54.44 -19.38 -3.28
N VAL A 62 54.14 -20.67 -3.43
CA VAL A 62 53.64 -21.56 -2.37
C VAL A 62 54.82 -22.36 -1.84
N LEU A 63 55.05 -22.33 -0.53
CA LEU A 63 55.84 -23.30 0.27
C LEU A 63 55.32 -23.26 1.75
N PRO A 64 55.61 -24.28 2.59
CA PRO A 64 54.60 -25.06 3.30
C PRO A 64 54.44 -24.73 4.80
N ALA A 65 53.51 -25.45 5.44
CA ALA A 65 53.10 -25.34 6.84
C ALA A 65 54.26 -25.42 7.86
N GLU A 66 54.42 -24.36 8.64
CA GLU A 66 55.14 -24.36 9.92
C GLU A 66 54.28 -23.81 11.05
N LYS A 67 54.36 -24.50 12.19
CA LYS A 67 53.73 -24.16 13.47
C LYS A 67 54.20 -22.78 13.94
N MET A 68 53.29 -21.84 14.19
CA MET A 68 53.58 -20.66 15.00
C MET A 68 52.56 -20.47 16.13
N LYS A 69 53.14 -20.05 17.25
CA LYS A 69 52.62 -19.99 18.63
C LYS A 69 51.45 -19.00 18.78
N LYS A 70 50.57 -19.30 19.74
CA LYS A 70 49.54 -18.38 20.26
C LYS A 70 50.17 -17.04 20.69
N PRO A 71 49.57 -15.87 20.38
CA PRO A 71 49.86 -14.63 21.09
C PRO A 71 49.04 -14.57 22.39
N GLU A 72 49.71 -14.16 23.47
CA GLU A 72 49.11 -13.82 24.76
C GLU A 72 48.22 -12.56 24.67
N PRO A 73 47.19 -12.43 25.51
CA PRO A 73 46.29 -11.28 25.49
C PRO A 73 46.93 -10.04 26.10
N VAL A 74 46.89 -8.93 25.35
CA VAL A 74 47.20 -7.59 25.85
C VAL A 74 46.06 -7.13 26.75
N VAL A 75 46.34 -6.98 28.04
CA VAL A 75 45.46 -6.35 29.03
C VAL A 75 45.54 -4.83 28.88
N GLN A 76 44.44 -4.20 28.47
CA GLN A 76 44.26 -2.75 28.63
C GLN A 76 43.28 -2.48 29.78
N LYS A 77 43.73 -1.65 30.73
CA LYS A 77 42.97 -1.19 31.90
C LYS A 77 41.81 -0.26 31.49
N PRO A 78 40.71 -0.22 32.26
CA PRO A 78 39.55 0.62 31.95
C PRO A 78 39.82 2.09 32.26
N VAL A 79 39.38 2.96 31.36
CA VAL A 79 39.28 4.41 31.56
C VAL A 79 37.81 4.72 31.86
N GLU A 80 37.56 5.19 33.08
CA GLU A 80 36.29 5.80 33.48
C GLU A 80 36.14 7.16 32.80
N ILE A 81 35.02 7.39 32.10
CA ILE A 81 34.52 8.74 31.84
C ILE A 81 33.01 8.76 32.11
N SER A 82 32.68 9.54 33.13
CA SER A 82 31.36 9.89 33.65
C SER A 82 30.48 10.62 32.63
N ALA A 83 29.22 10.21 32.53
CA ALA A 83 28.17 10.93 31.82
C ALA A 83 27.62 12.11 32.66
N PRO A 84 27.29 13.27 32.06
CA PRO A 84 26.66 14.37 32.78
C PRO A 84 25.15 14.13 32.93
N ALA A 85 24.68 14.25 34.17
CA ALA A 85 23.27 14.25 34.53
C ALA A 85 22.62 15.60 34.19
N VAL A 86 21.50 15.56 33.46
CA VAL A 86 20.55 16.68 33.37
C VAL A 86 19.21 16.18 33.91
N LYS A 87 18.79 16.85 34.98
CA LYS A 87 17.54 16.67 35.72
C LYS A 87 16.34 17.04 34.84
N THR A 88 15.30 16.23 34.89
CA THR A 88 13.93 16.61 34.54
C THR A 88 13.07 16.47 35.79
N ASP A 89 12.61 17.62 36.31
CA ASP A 89 11.72 17.72 37.45
C ASP A 89 10.29 17.34 37.05
N LEU A 90 9.71 16.39 37.80
CA LEU A 90 8.29 16.06 37.84
C LEU A 90 7.73 16.65 39.14
N PHE A 91 6.86 17.65 39.06
CA PHE A 91 6.03 18.08 40.19
C PHE A 91 4.60 17.58 40.05
N LYS A 92 4.20 16.76 41.04
CA LYS A 92 2.82 16.55 41.46
C LYS A 92 2.34 17.79 42.21
N ILE A 93 1.11 18.24 41.95
CA ILE A 93 0.39 19.15 42.83
C ILE A 93 -0.66 18.34 43.59
N GLY A 94 -0.51 18.31 44.91
CA GLY A 94 -1.53 18.03 45.90
C GLY A 94 -1.63 19.23 46.84
N GLN A 95 -2.84 19.55 47.23
CA GLN A 95 -3.28 20.70 48.03
C GLN A 95 -2.58 20.83 49.40
N ILE A 96 -2.46 22.07 49.92
CA ILE A 96 -2.96 22.58 51.23
C ILE A 96 -2.42 24.00 51.50
N GLN A 97 -3.23 24.77 52.22
CA GLN A 97 -3.28 26.22 52.47
C GLN A 97 -2.17 26.85 53.35
N ASN A 98 -2.05 28.18 53.14
CA ASN A 98 -1.83 29.29 54.09
C ASN A 98 -0.44 29.62 54.69
N LEU A 99 0.04 30.82 54.25
CA LEU A 99 0.47 32.00 55.01
C LEU A 99 1.51 31.85 56.14
N ALA A 100 2.69 32.48 55.98
CA ALA A 100 3.06 33.77 56.59
C ALA A 100 4.59 34.01 56.64
N ASP A 101 4.96 35.28 56.44
CA ASP A 101 6.11 36.04 56.97
C ASP A 101 7.55 35.93 56.41
N LYS A 102 7.87 36.99 55.65
CA LYS A 102 9.10 37.82 55.47
C LYS A 102 9.99 38.02 56.74
N PRO A 103 11.17 38.72 56.68
CA PRO A 103 12.11 38.99 55.56
C PRO A 103 13.64 39.11 55.93
N ALA A 104 14.45 39.35 54.88
CA ALA A 104 15.55 40.35 54.74
C ALA A 104 17.04 40.07 55.16
N LYS A 105 17.92 40.49 54.22
CA LYS A 105 19.12 41.41 54.32
C LYS A 105 20.53 40.88 53.98
N ASN A 106 21.13 41.56 52.96
CA ASN A 106 22.48 42.19 52.86
C ASN A 106 23.76 41.31 52.93
N SER A 107 24.92 41.61 52.33
CA SER A 107 25.49 42.76 51.56
C SER A 107 26.93 42.43 51.03
N GLU A 108 27.38 43.19 50.00
CA GLU A 108 28.75 43.73 49.72
C GLU A 108 29.95 42.81 49.36
N ALA A 109 30.57 42.94 48.16
CA ALA A 109 31.71 43.82 47.73
C ALA A 109 33.12 43.23 48.02
N ALA A 110 34.22 43.35 47.27
CA ALA A 110 34.59 43.74 45.90
C ALA A 110 36.11 43.42 45.64
N LYS A 111 36.56 43.50 44.36
CA LYS A 111 37.88 43.94 43.81
C LYS A 111 39.04 42.97 43.40
N ALA A 112 39.44 43.18 42.13
CA ALA A 112 40.79 43.22 41.48
C ALA A 112 41.59 41.92 41.26
N GLY A 113 42.32 41.65 40.15
CA GLY A 113 42.67 42.37 38.92
C GLY A 113 43.47 41.47 37.94
N LEU A 114 43.57 41.88 36.67
CA LEU A 114 44.18 41.21 35.48
C LEU A 114 45.74 41.22 35.47
N PRO A 115 46.42 40.42 34.60
CA PRO A 115 46.88 40.95 33.29
C PRO A 115 47.03 39.96 32.08
N LYS A 116 46.83 40.53 30.87
CA LYS A 116 47.52 40.45 29.54
C LYS A 116 47.82 39.14 28.76
N ILE A 117 47.09 39.00 27.64
CA ILE A 117 47.42 38.86 26.18
C ILE A 117 48.78 38.27 25.73
N ASP A 118 48.73 37.27 24.82
CA ASP A 118 49.47 37.28 23.54
C ASP A 118 48.78 36.46 22.41
N LYS A 119 48.94 36.94 21.17
CA LYS A 119 48.38 36.43 19.89
C LYS A 119 49.34 35.42 19.23
N ILE A 120 48.83 34.53 18.35
CA ILE A 120 49.14 34.43 16.89
C ILE A 120 48.58 33.13 16.27
N GLN A 121 47.93 33.34 15.11
CA GLN A 121 47.63 32.53 13.90
C GLN A 121 47.78 30.99 13.85
N ILE A 122 46.89 30.34 13.08
CA ILE A 122 47.21 29.56 11.85
C ILE A 122 45.94 29.36 10.99
N SER A 123 46.21 29.16 9.70
CA SER A 123 45.50 29.29 8.43
C SER A 123 44.24 28.46 8.11
N ALA A 124 43.45 29.03 7.20
CA ALA A 124 42.27 28.49 6.55
C ALA A 124 42.57 27.62 5.31
N VAL A 125 41.72 26.62 5.07
CA VAL A 125 41.49 25.99 3.75
C VAL A 125 39.98 25.88 3.54
N LYS A 126 39.48 26.44 2.42
CA LYS A 126 38.07 26.42 1.99
C LYS A 126 37.74 25.16 1.17
N PRO A 127 36.46 24.77 1.10
CA PRO A 127 35.84 24.31 -0.14
C PRO A 127 34.68 25.21 -0.60
N GLU A 128 34.52 25.34 -1.91
CA GLU A 128 33.49 26.12 -2.62
C GLU A 128 32.07 25.50 -2.55
N PRO A 129 31.00 26.33 -2.65
CA PRO A 129 29.65 25.85 -2.91
C PRO A 129 29.23 26.00 -4.39
N ILE A 130 28.53 24.99 -4.88
CA ILE A 130 27.91 24.89 -6.20
C ILE A 130 26.58 25.69 -6.22
N LYS A 131 26.35 26.45 -7.30
CA LYS A 131 25.22 27.37 -7.55
C LYS A 131 23.87 26.66 -7.74
N PRO A 132 22.74 27.29 -7.36
CA PRO A 132 21.45 27.11 -8.03
C PRO A 132 21.14 28.26 -9.00
N PHE A 133 20.53 27.90 -10.14
CA PHE A 133 20.07 28.76 -11.22
C PHE A 133 18.89 29.65 -10.78
N GLY A 134 18.93 30.94 -11.10
CA GLY A 134 17.89 31.92 -10.80
C GLY A 134 16.98 32.22 -11.99
N PHE A 135 15.74 32.64 -11.70
CA PHE A 135 14.84 33.30 -12.65
C PHE A 135 14.42 34.65 -12.08
N PHE A 136 14.47 35.68 -12.94
CA PHE A 136 14.27 37.10 -12.66
C PHE A 136 12.79 37.47 -12.48
N LEU A 137 12.47 38.32 -11.51
CA LEU A 137 11.29 39.20 -11.52
C LEU A 137 11.73 40.65 -11.39
N LYS A 138 11.35 41.46 -12.39
CA LYS A 138 11.65 42.90 -12.50
C LYS A 138 10.71 43.70 -11.60
N LYS A 139 11.29 44.65 -10.86
CA LYS A 139 10.63 45.81 -10.23
C LYS A 139 10.13 46.80 -11.28
N GLY A 140 9.00 47.44 -10.99
CA GLY A 140 8.58 48.72 -11.57
C GLY A 140 7.50 49.33 -10.69
N GLY A 141 7.83 50.41 -9.98
CA GLY A 141 6.88 51.22 -9.22
C GLY A 141 6.59 52.54 -9.91
N VAL A 142 5.47 53.18 -9.59
CA VAL A 142 5.22 54.62 -9.75
C VAL A 142 4.28 55.07 -8.61
N ASN A 143 4.62 56.20 -7.98
CA ASN A 143 3.89 56.92 -6.92
C ASN A 143 3.32 58.26 -7.46
N PHE A 144 2.53 58.93 -6.59
CA PHE A 144 2.02 60.33 -6.55
C PHE A 144 0.58 60.55 -7.08
N LEU A 145 -0.43 60.78 -6.22
CA LEU A 145 -0.85 62.02 -5.46
C LEU A 145 -1.60 63.02 -6.38
N ALA A 146 -2.72 63.68 -6.03
CA ALA A 146 -3.36 64.00 -4.75
C ALA A 146 -4.88 64.34 -4.92
N ALA A 147 -5.61 64.27 -3.80
CA ALA A 147 -6.73 65.10 -3.28
C ALA A 147 -7.72 65.77 -4.27
N VAL A 148 -9.04 65.77 -4.03
CA VAL A 148 -9.75 66.47 -2.93
C VAL A 148 -11.20 65.95 -2.80
N ASP A 149 -11.65 65.89 -1.54
CA ASP A 149 -13.01 65.93 -0.93
C ASP A 149 -14.28 65.52 -1.72
N GLY A 150 -15.27 64.85 -1.13
CA GLY A 150 -15.47 64.51 0.28
C GLY A 150 -16.92 64.05 0.52
N GLY A 151 -17.12 63.33 1.62
CA GLY A 151 -18.41 63.28 2.32
C GLY A 151 -19.11 61.92 2.46
N ARG A 152 -18.97 61.34 3.67
CA ARG A 152 -19.84 60.36 4.39
C ARG A 152 -19.94 58.95 3.78
N SER A 153 -19.87 57.85 4.52
CA SER A 153 -19.80 57.50 5.95
C SER A 153 -19.08 56.13 5.99
N ASP A 154 -18.12 55.93 6.86
CA ASP A 154 -18.21 55.06 8.05
C ASP A 154 -16.79 54.87 8.58
N ASP A 155 -16.69 54.39 9.82
CA ASP A 155 -15.54 53.74 10.47
C ASP A 155 -14.86 54.51 11.61
N LEU A 156 -14.72 53.85 12.78
CA LEU A 156 -13.43 53.33 13.27
C LEU A 156 -13.50 52.83 14.72
N GLY A 157 -13.41 51.50 14.85
CA GLY A 157 -12.38 50.73 15.58
C GLY A 157 -12.02 51.03 17.05
N LYS A 158 -11.90 49.95 17.84
CA LYS A 158 -10.63 49.52 18.47
C LYS A 158 -10.68 48.10 19.08
N GLU A 159 -9.67 47.32 18.70
CA GLU A 159 -8.89 46.30 19.43
C GLU A 159 -9.60 45.23 20.30
N ALA A 160 -9.43 43.96 19.92
CA ALA A 160 -9.31 42.84 20.85
C ALA A 160 -8.44 41.73 20.25
N GLU A 161 -7.62 41.12 21.10
CA GLU A 161 -6.48 40.27 20.84
C GLU A 161 -6.83 38.93 20.16
N ASN A 162 -5.97 38.49 19.25
CA ASN A 162 -5.88 37.10 18.80
C ASN A 162 -5.38 36.22 19.95
N THR A 163 -6.28 35.64 20.71
CA THR A 163 -5.99 34.43 21.48
C THR A 163 -6.10 33.23 20.55
N GLU A 164 -4.97 32.59 20.27
CA GLU A 164 -4.91 31.27 19.63
C GLU A 164 -5.77 30.30 20.43
N ASP A 165 -6.85 29.80 19.82
CA ASP A 165 -7.59 28.66 20.33
C ASP A 165 -6.74 27.40 20.12
N ILE A 166 -6.09 26.96 21.19
CA ILE A 166 -5.15 25.82 21.26
C ILE A 166 -5.92 24.48 21.30
N PHE A 167 -7.26 24.50 21.27
CA PHE A 167 -8.10 23.31 21.41
C PHE A 167 -9.04 23.03 20.23
N ALA A 168 -8.98 23.83 19.16
CA ALA A 168 -9.63 23.51 17.89
C ALA A 168 -8.67 22.76 16.96
N PRO A 169 -8.83 21.43 16.72
CA PRO A 169 -8.03 20.75 15.71
C PRO A 169 -8.37 21.31 14.32
N LYS A 170 -7.36 21.79 13.59
CA LYS A 170 -7.47 22.01 12.14
C LYS A 170 -7.84 20.68 11.48
N PRO A 171 -8.95 20.58 10.75
CA PRO A 171 -9.26 19.37 10.01
C PRO A 171 -8.36 19.33 8.78
N TYR A 172 -7.22 18.66 8.88
CA TYR A 172 -6.44 18.29 7.71
C TYR A 172 -6.02 16.82 7.77
N TYR A 173 -7.02 15.94 7.82
CA TYR A 173 -6.89 14.58 7.34
C TYR A 173 -7.52 14.51 5.95
N GLN A 174 -6.75 14.89 4.93
CA GLN A 174 -7.04 14.37 3.59
C GLN A 174 -6.70 12.88 3.64
N ILE A 175 -7.71 12.04 3.87
CA ILE A 175 -7.59 10.62 3.61
C ILE A 175 -7.28 10.48 2.12
N LEU A 176 -6.01 10.26 1.78
CA LEU A 176 -5.57 9.89 0.45
C LEU A 176 -6.00 8.45 0.16
N ASN A 177 -7.31 8.22 0.05
CA ASN A 177 -7.80 6.98 -0.51
C ASN A 177 -7.37 6.93 -1.99
N PHE A 178 -6.25 6.28 -2.27
CA PHE A 178 -5.97 5.74 -3.59
C PHE A 178 -6.85 4.53 -3.81
N TRP A 179 -8.12 4.82 -4.05
CA TRP A 179 -8.79 4.10 -5.09
C TRP A 179 -7.92 4.27 -6.35
N VAL A 180 -7.33 3.20 -6.90
CA VAL A 180 -7.34 3.04 -8.36
C VAL A 180 -8.82 2.89 -8.66
N PRO A 181 -9.54 3.97 -8.95
CA PRO A 181 -10.97 3.91 -8.89
C PRO A 181 -11.42 3.06 -10.08
N LYS A 182 -12.31 2.08 -9.86
CA LYS A 182 -13.20 1.59 -10.94
C LYS A 182 -13.94 2.75 -11.65
N ILE A 183 -13.84 3.95 -11.08
CA ILE A 183 -14.46 5.23 -11.43
C ILE A 183 -13.44 6.20 -12.07
N TRP A 184 -12.14 5.90 -12.25
CA TRP A 184 -11.24 6.81 -12.99
C TRP A 184 -11.73 7.09 -14.40
N PRO A 185 -12.22 6.06 -15.13
CA PRO A 185 -12.91 6.28 -16.40
C PRO A 185 -14.12 7.18 -16.24
N LYS A 186 -14.86 7.05 -15.13
CA LYS A 186 -16.05 7.85 -14.84
C LYS A 186 -15.72 9.29 -14.40
N LYS A 187 -14.62 9.56 -13.70
CA LYS A 187 -14.19 10.91 -13.27
C LYS A 187 -13.55 11.69 -14.41
N ILE A 188 -12.76 11.01 -15.25
CA ILE A 188 -12.28 11.58 -16.53
C ILE A 188 -13.45 11.69 -17.52
N ALA A 189 -14.37 10.72 -17.58
CA ALA A 189 -15.59 10.86 -18.35
C ALA A 189 -16.49 11.96 -17.81
N VAL A 190 -16.50 12.28 -16.51
CA VAL A 190 -17.19 13.44 -15.95
C VAL A 190 -16.49 14.72 -16.36
N PHE A 191 -15.15 14.83 -16.25
CA PHE A 191 -14.36 15.94 -16.81
C PHE A 191 -14.67 16.17 -18.31
N ILE A 192 -14.82 15.09 -19.09
CA ILE A 192 -15.14 15.15 -20.52
C ILE A 192 -16.64 15.38 -20.80
N LEU A 193 -17.57 14.81 -20.03
CA LEU A 193 -19.02 15.09 -20.08
C LEU A 193 -19.32 16.55 -19.71
N THR A 194 -18.43 17.12 -18.89
CA THR A 194 -18.42 18.54 -18.57
C THR A 194 -17.82 19.31 -19.74
N ALA A 195 -16.68 18.94 -20.33
CA ALA A 195 -16.23 19.55 -21.60
C ALA A 195 -17.27 19.46 -22.75
N VAL A 196 -18.14 18.45 -22.74
CA VAL A 196 -19.26 18.24 -23.68
C VAL A 196 -20.39 19.27 -23.49
N SER A 197 -20.72 19.69 -22.27
CA SER A 197 -21.84 20.64 -22.05
C SER A 197 -21.43 22.11 -22.26
N PHE A 198 -20.21 22.33 -22.78
CA PHE A 198 -19.64 23.63 -23.11
C PHE A 198 -19.73 24.05 -24.56
N VAL A 199 -20.03 23.10 -25.44
CA VAL A 199 -19.95 23.30 -26.90
C VAL A 199 -21.33 23.29 -27.56
N LEU A 200 -22.39 23.44 -26.75
CA LEU A 200 -23.74 23.71 -27.23
C LEU A 200 -24.20 25.10 -26.74
N PRO A 201 -24.23 26.18 -27.53
CA PRO A 201 -23.40 26.56 -28.68
C PRO A 201 -22.86 28.00 -28.56
N LEU A 202 -21.76 28.31 -29.26
CA LEU A 202 -21.37 29.67 -29.68
C LEU A 202 -22.50 30.35 -30.48
N GLN A 203 -23.47 30.93 -29.78
CA GLN A 203 -24.43 31.89 -30.30
C GLN A 203 -23.86 33.31 -30.10
N ALA A 204 -22.81 33.62 -30.86
CA ALA A 204 -22.75 34.95 -31.46
C ALA A 204 -23.83 34.95 -32.56
N TYR A 205 -25.06 35.27 -32.16
CA TYR A 205 -26.16 35.54 -33.09
C TYR A 205 -26.02 37.00 -33.54
N SER A 206 -25.91 37.15 -34.86
CA SER A 206 -25.65 38.39 -35.59
C SER A 206 -24.21 38.91 -35.47
N TYR A 207 -23.41 38.70 -36.50
CA TYR A 207 -22.83 39.80 -37.29
C TYR A 207 -22.02 39.20 -38.45
N PHE A 208 -22.49 39.46 -39.67
CA PHE A 208 -21.92 39.14 -40.99
C PHE A 208 -22.17 37.74 -41.59
N GLN A 209 -22.99 37.74 -42.66
CA GLN A 209 -23.38 36.59 -43.49
C GLN A 209 -22.23 35.95 -44.29
N GLY A 210 -21.01 36.50 -44.24
CA GLY A 210 -19.79 35.86 -44.76
C GLY A 210 -19.08 34.90 -43.77
N LEU A 211 -19.47 34.91 -42.48
CA LEU A 211 -18.84 34.15 -41.39
C LEU A 211 -19.55 32.81 -41.05
N GLN A 212 -20.73 32.51 -41.63
CA GLN A 212 -21.48 31.29 -41.28
C GLN A 212 -20.72 30.00 -41.64
N SER A 213 -20.12 29.92 -42.82
CA SER A 213 -19.39 28.71 -43.25
C SER A 213 -18.19 28.40 -42.37
N ALA A 214 -17.46 29.43 -41.92
CA ALA A 214 -16.31 29.25 -41.03
C ALA A 214 -16.77 28.89 -39.60
N LYS A 215 -17.87 29.48 -39.13
CA LYS A 215 -18.52 29.09 -37.86
C LYS A 215 -18.94 27.62 -37.87
N ASP A 216 -19.63 27.17 -38.91
CA ASP A 216 -20.08 25.78 -39.03
C ASP A 216 -18.90 24.81 -39.09
N ARG A 217 -17.82 25.20 -39.77
CA ARG A 217 -16.55 24.43 -39.82
C ARG A 217 -15.90 24.32 -38.44
N VAL A 218 -15.76 25.43 -37.72
CA VAL A 218 -15.20 25.44 -36.35
C VAL A 218 -16.04 24.59 -35.41
N LEU A 219 -17.37 24.68 -35.48
CA LEU A 219 -18.27 23.88 -34.65
C LEU A 219 -18.16 22.39 -34.97
N PHE A 220 -18.15 22.04 -36.25
CA PHE A 220 -17.96 20.66 -36.70
C PHE A 220 -16.63 20.08 -36.19
N LEU A 221 -15.51 20.79 -36.41
CA LEU A 221 -14.18 20.37 -35.97
C LEU A 221 -14.11 20.24 -34.44
N THR A 222 -14.71 21.18 -33.69
CA THR A 222 -14.68 21.15 -32.23
C THR A 222 -15.51 19.99 -31.68
N ASN A 223 -16.70 19.73 -32.23
CA ASN A 223 -17.52 18.59 -31.84
C ASN A 223 -16.80 17.26 -32.12
N GLU A 224 -16.25 17.11 -33.32
CA GLU A 224 -15.41 15.96 -33.66
C GLU A 224 -14.20 15.85 -32.74
N ALA A 225 -13.57 16.96 -32.35
CA ALA A 225 -12.44 16.95 -31.43
C ALA A 225 -12.83 16.42 -30.05
N ILE A 226 -13.96 16.87 -29.52
CA ILE A 226 -14.48 16.46 -28.20
C ILE A 226 -14.92 15.00 -28.22
N ASP A 227 -15.64 14.57 -29.25
CA ASP A 227 -16.05 13.18 -29.40
C ASP A 227 -14.84 12.25 -29.50
N ASN A 228 -13.81 12.66 -30.25
CA ASN A 228 -12.55 11.92 -30.28
C ASN A 228 -11.81 11.96 -28.94
N LEU A 229 -11.81 13.08 -28.20
CA LEU A 229 -11.20 13.16 -26.87
C LEU A 229 -11.88 12.19 -25.89
N LYS A 230 -13.22 12.14 -25.93
CA LYS A 230 -14.05 11.22 -25.13
C LYS A 230 -13.81 9.76 -25.49
N ALA A 231 -13.88 9.44 -26.77
CA ALA A 231 -13.62 8.10 -27.26
C ALA A 231 -12.18 7.65 -26.92
N GLY A 232 -11.21 8.57 -27.01
CA GLY A 232 -9.82 8.31 -26.64
C GLY A 232 -9.66 7.99 -25.15
N SER A 233 -10.30 8.77 -24.28
CA SER A 233 -10.32 8.50 -22.84
C SER A 233 -11.00 7.18 -22.49
N GLN A 234 -12.14 6.87 -23.12
CA GLN A 234 -12.85 5.60 -22.91
C GLN A 234 -12.01 4.40 -23.40
N ALA A 235 -11.36 4.53 -24.55
CA ALA A 235 -10.45 3.52 -25.07
C ALA A 235 -9.26 3.30 -24.12
N ALA A 236 -8.64 4.38 -23.62
CA ALA A 236 -7.55 4.29 -22.64
C ALA A 236 -8.00 3.61 -21.34
N ALA A 237 -9.19 3.95 -20.84
CA ALA A 237 -9.81 3.30 -19.68
C ALA A 237 -10.05 1.79 -19.88
N ASN A 238 -10.36 1.39 -21.11
CA ASN A 238 -10.55 -0.01 -21.49
C ASN A 238 -9.22 -0.70 -21.90
N PHE A 239 -8.07 -0.04 -21.70
CA PHE A 239 -6.74 -0.50 -22.13
C PHE A 239 -6.58 -0.72 -23.64
N ASP A 240 -7.49 -0.19 -24.48
CA ASP A 240 -7.30 -0.11 -25.93
C ASP A 240 -6.44 1.10 -26.28
N LEU A 241 -5.15 0.96 -26.02
CA LEU A 241 -4.19 2.05 -26.19
C LEU A 241 -4.00 2.44 -27.66
N ASN A 242 -4.24 1.52 -28.60
CA ASN A 242 -4.13 1.83 -30.03
C ASN A 242 -5.25 2.73 -30.49
N GLN A 243 -6.49 2.40 -30.13
CA GLN A 243 -7.63 3.26 -30.40
C GLN A 243 -7.51 4.58 -29.64
N ALA A 244 -7.09 4.55 -28.37
CA ALA A 244 -6.92 5.76 -27.56
C ALA A 244 -5.96 6.76 -28.22
N ASP A 245 -4.79 6.32 -28.68
CA ASP A 245 -3.80 7.17 -29.36
C ASP A 245 -4.35 7.76 -30.66
N SER A 246 -4.99 6.94 -31.50
CA SER A 246 -5.62 7.42 -32.75
C SER A 246 -6.68 8.48 -32.48
N ARG A 247 -7.50 8.28 -31.45
CA ARG A 247 -8.56 9.21 -31.03
C ARG A 247 -8.00 10.50 -30.45
N PHE A 248 -7.01 10.43 -29.54
CA PHE A 248 -6.34 11.63 -29.02
C PHE A 248 -5.62 12.42 -30.12
N ASN A 249 -4.98 11.75 -31.08
CA ASN A 249 -4.35 12.41 -32.22
C ASN A 249 -5.37 13.14 -33.10
N SER A 250 -6.52 12.52 -33.36
CA SER A 250 -7.61 13.11 -34.13
C SER A 250 -8.20 14.33 -33.40
N ALA A 251 -8.41 14.21 -32.09
CA ALA A 251 -8.87 15.31 -31.25
C ALA A 251 -7.91 16.51 -31.31
N LYS A 252 -6.61 16.27 -31.11
CA LYS A 252 -5.56 17.30 -31.21
C LYS A 252 -5.59 18.01 -32.57
N ASN A 253 -5.60 17.25 -33.67
CA ASN A 253 -5.61 17.82 -35.03
C ASN A 253 -6.88 18.64 -35.31
N ASN A 254 -8.03 18.20 -34.79
CA ASN A 254 -9.29 18.91 -34.97
C ASN A 254 -9.36 20.20 -34.13
N PHE A 255 -8.84 20.19 -32.90
CA PHE A 255 -8.68 21.43 -32.10
C PHE A 255 -7.71 22.41 -32.77
N PHE A 256 -6.58 21.92 -33.27
CA PHE A 256 -5.61 22.74 -34.01
C PHE A 256 -6.24 23.36 -35.27
N SER A 257 -7.00 22.57 -36.03
CA SER A 257 -7.70 23.03 -37.24
C SER A 257 -8.77 24.06 -36.92
N ALA A 258 -9.55 23.85 -35.84
CA ALA A 258 -10.55 24.82 -35.38
C ALA A 258 -9.92 26.16 -34.96
N GLN A 259 -8.76 26.12 -34.29
CA GLN A 259 -8.00 27.33 -33.96
C GLN A 259 -7.52 28.06 -35.22
N LYS A 260 -7.01 27.31 -36.21
CA LYS A 260 -6.55 27.88 -37.47
C LYS A 260 -7.69 28.61 -38.20
N GLU A 261 -8.87 28.01 -38.29
CA GLU A 261 -10.04 28.64 -38.90
C GLU A 261 -10.40 29.97 -38.21
N ILE A 262 -10.35 30.04 -36.86
CA ILE A 262 -10.60 31.30 -36.14
C ILE A 262 -9.47 32.32 -36.36
N ASN A 263 -8.21 31.89 -36.40
CA ASN A 263 -7.06 32.78 -36.60
C ASN A 263 -7.02 33.35 -38.02
N ASP A 264 -7.38 32.56 -39.03
CA ASP A 264 -7.46 32.98 -40.42
C ASP A 264 -8.59 34.03 -40.61
N LEU A 265 -9.69 33.92 -39.86
CA LEU A 265 -10.72 34.96 -39.77
C LEU A 265 -10.20 36.26 -39.13
N ASN A 266 -9.40 36.15 -38.07
CA ASN A 266 -8.78 37.29 -37.38
C ASN A 266 -7.83 38.09 -38.28
N ALA A 267 -7.05 37.41 -39.12
CA ALA A 267 -6.15 38.05 -40.07
C ALA A 267 -6.90 38.91 -41.11
N LEU A 268 -8.15 38.54 -41.43
CA LEU A 268 -9.01 39.25 -42.39
C LEU A 268 -9.90 40.33 -41.76
N THR A 269 -10.15 40.30 -40.43
CA THR A 269 -11.16 41.14 -39.76
C THR A 269 -10.66 41.91 -38.52
N GLY A 270 -9.39 41.77 -38.14
CA GLY A 270 -8.82 42.28 -36.88
C GLY A 270 -8.87 43.79 -36.63
N GLU A 271 -9.17 44.61 -37.64
CA GLU A 271 -9.42 46.05 -37.51
C GLU A 271 -10.89 46.35 -37.12
N ILE A 272 -11.85 45.51 -37.55
CA ILE A 272 -13.29 45.75 -37.41
C ILE A 272 -13.82 45.22 -36.07
N ILE A 273 -13.25 44.12 -35.56
CA ILE A 273 -13.67 43.50 -34.28
C ILE A 273 -13.24 44.32 -33.05
N LYS A 274 -12.17 45.12 -33.17
CA LYS A 274 -11.69 46.00 -32.08
C LYS A 274 -12.64 47.16 -31.75
N LEU A 275 -13.59 47.46 -32.64
CA LEU A 275 -14.48 48.62 -32.53
C LEU A 275 -15.87 48.28 -31.93
N ALA A 276 -16.18 47.00 -31.69
CA ALA A 276 -17.46 46.56 -31.13
C ALA A 276 -17.27 45.91 -29.73
N PRO A 277 -17.97 46.37 -28.67
CA PRO A 277 -17.90 45.75 -27.35
C PRO A 277 -18.61 44.38 -27.34
N GLY A 278 -17.91 43.31 -26.92
CA GLY A 278 -18.47 41.97 -26.71
C GLY A 278 -17.95 40.84 -27.63
N PRO A 279 -17.95 40.99 -28.97
CA PRO A 279 -17.57 39.90 -29.89
C PRO A 279 -16.12 39.43 -29.76
N GLY A 280 -15.18 40.35 -29.50
CA GLY A 280 -13.77 40.01 -29.32
C GLY A 280 -13.50 39.14 -28.08
N GLN A 281 -14.24 39.35 -27.00
CA GLN A 281 -14.09 38.62 -25.74
C GLN A 281 -14.60 37.18 -25.85
N ALA A 282 -15.79 36.99 -26.43
CA ALA A 282 -16.36 35.65 -26.67
C ALA A 282 -15.49 34.82 -27.63
N MET A 283 -14.91 35.45 -28.66
CA MET A 283 -13.98 34.77 -29.57
C MET A 283 -12.67 34.38 -28.89
N GLN A 284 -12.09 35.27 -28.07
CA GLN A 284 -10.89 34.96 -27.29
C GLN A 284 -11.16 33.84 -26.26
N ALA A 285 -12.34 33.83 -25.64
CA ALA A 285 -12.78 32.74 -24.77
C ALA A 285 -12.83 31.41 -25.53
N GLY A 286 -13.39 31.39 -26.73
CA GLY A 286 -13.39 30.21 -27.62
C GLY A 286 -11.98 29.74 -27.97
N LEU A 287 -11.08 30.65 -28.36
CA LEU A 287 -9.68 30.32 -28.66
C LEU A 287 -8.95 29.73 -27.46
N ASN A 288 -9.15 30.29 -26.26
CA ASN A 288 -8.56 29.77 -25.03
C ASN A 288 -9.05 28.33 -24.74
N LEU A 289 -10.34 28.05 -24.91
CA LEU A 289 -10.89 26.70 -24.72
C LEU A 289 -10.39 25.70 -25.77
N LEU A 290 -10.23 26.12 -27.03
CA LEU A 290 -9.67 25.26 -28.08
C LEU A 290 -8.20 24.94 -27.83
N GLN A 291 -7.41 25.94 -27.40
CA GLN A 291 -6.01 25.75 -26.98
C GLN A 291 -5.92 24.77 -25.81
N ALA A 292 -6.77 24.94 -24.80
CA ALA A 292 -6.83 24.00 -23.68
C ALA A 292 -7.18 22.57 -24.14
N GLY A 293 -8.16 22.44 -25.04
CA GLY A 293 -8.56 21.15 -25.63
C GLY A 293 -7.44 20.46 -26.40
N GLU A 294 -6.68 21.20 -27.21
CA GLU A 294 -5.50 20.69 -27.92
C GLU A 294 -4.44 20.18 -26.95
N ILE A 295 -4.08 20.98 -25.94
CA ILE A 295 -3.07 20.65 -24.92
C ILE A 295 -3.47 19.40 -24.12
N ILE A 296 -4.76 19.26 -23.79
CA ILE A 296 -5.30 18.08 -23.10
C ILE A 296 -5.24 16.85 -24.01
N ALA A 297 -5.60 16.98 -25.29
CA ALA A 297 -5.52 15.88 -26.26
C ALA A 297 -4.07 15.41 -26.48
N GLU A 298 -3.12 16.34 -26.59
CA GLU A 298 -1.69 16.04 -26.66
C GLU A 298 -1.21 15.32 -25.39
N SER A 299 -1.63 15.78 -24.21
CA SER A 299 -1.29 15.15 -22.94
C SER A 299 -1.82 13.72 -22.84
N GLY A 300 -3.06 13.49 -23.28
CA GLY A 300 -3.64 12.15 -23.41
C GLY A 300 -2.82 11.24 -24.33
N GLN A 301 -2.40 11.76 -25.49
CA GLN A 301 -1.53 11.04 -26.42
C GLN A 301 -0.17 10.66 -25.80
N LEU A 302 0.49 11.59 -25.08
CA LEU A 302 1.75 11.31 -24.40
C LEU A 302 1.62 10.18 -23.37
N LEU A 303 0.56 10.19 -22.55
CA LEU A 303 0.33 9.15 -21.55
C LEU A 303 0.04 7.79 -22.21
N VAL A 304 -0.81 7.76 -23.24
CA VAL A 304 -1.13 6.53 -23.98
C VAL A 304 0.11 5.94 -24.64
N ASN A 305 0.97 6.77 -25.24
CA ASN A 305 2.20 6.30 -25.86
C ASN A 305 3.19 5.71 -24.85
N ASN A 306 3.27 6.27 -23.62
CA ASN A 306 4.02 5.62 -22.54
C ASN A 306 3.39 4.28 -22.14
N GLY A 307 2.06 4.20 -22.04
CA GLY A 307 1.35 2.95 -21.79
C GLY A 307 1.65 1.89 -22.85
N LYS A 308 1.63 2.25 -24.14
CA LYS A 308 2.01 1.34 -25.23
C LYS A 308 3.45 0.84 -25.08
N ASN A 309 4.38 1.74 -24.79
CA ASN A 309 5.78 1.39 -24.57
C ASN A 309 5.94 0.43 -23.39
N PHE A 310 5.22 0.67 -22.29
CA PHE A 310 5.19 -0.21 -21.13
C PHE A 310 4.67 -1.60 -21.50
N LEU A 311 3.52 -1.70 -22.19
CA LEU A 311 2.92 -2.99 -22.58
C LEU A 311 3.70 -3.78 -23.65
N ASN A 312 4.52 -3.09 -24.47
CA ASN A 312 5.27 -3.72 -25.56
C ASN A 312 6.66 -4.23 -25.11
N ARG A 313 7.05 -3.97 -23.87
CA ARG A 313 8.36 -4.30 -23.31
C ARG A 313 8.25 -5.56 -22.45
N GLY A 314 9.07 -6.57 -22.76
CA GLY A 314 8.96 -7.94 -22.21
C GLY A 314 9.92 -8.29 -21.08
N ASP A 315 10.53 -7.31 -20.42
CA ASP A 315 11.44 -7.54 -19.28
C ASP A 315 11.45 -6.38 -18.26
N LEU A 316 11.93 -6.66 -17.04
CA LEU A 316 12.04 -5.72 -15.91
C LEU A 316 12.80 -4.43 -16.23
N ASN A 317 13.92 -4.53 -16.94
CA ASN A 317 14.76 -3.38 -17.25
C ASN A 317 14.00 -2.42 -18.15
N SER A 318 13.31 -3.01 -19.11
CA SER A 318 12.47 -2.29 -20.04
C SER A 318 11.30 -1.60 -19.34
N TYR A 319 10.71 -2.21 -18.30
CA TYR A 319 9.72 -1.55 -17.44
C TYR A 319 10.32 -0.38 -16.65
N PHE A 320 11.51 -0.54 -16.05
CA PHE A 320 12.20 0.55 -15.35
C PHE A 320 12.47 1.77 -16.27
N TYR A 321 12.98 1.54 -17.48
CA TYR A 321 13.16 2.62 -18.46
C TYR A 321 11.83 3.22 -18.94
N SER A 322 10.74 2.46 -18.91
CA SER A 322 9.40 2.97 -19.20
C SER A 322 8.90 3.89 -18.09
N LEU A 323 9.18 3.58 -16.82
CA LEU A 323 8.90 4.46 -15.68
C LEU A 323 9.74 5.75 -15.73
N LEU A 324 11.00 5.68 -16.16
CA LEU A 324 11.84 6.86 -16.41
C LEU A 324 11.28 7.74 -17.54
N SER A 325 10.81 7.12 -18.62
CA SER A 325 10.12 7.83 -19.72
C SER A 325 8.81 8.45 -19.22
N LEU A 326 8.05 7.71 -18.41
CA LEU A 326 6.81 8.19 -17.83
C LEU A 326 7.04 9.38 -16.90
N GLU A 327 8.08 9.37 -16.07
CA GLU A 327 8.45 10.50 -15.19
C GLU A 327 8.62 11.79 -16.00
N LYS A 328 9.45 11.76 -17.04
CA LYS A 328 9.70 12.90 -17.93
C LYS A 328 8.45 13.37 -18.66
N ASN A 329 7.59 12.43 -19.06
CA ASN A 329 6.35 12.76 -19.75
C ASN A 329 5.29 13.30 -18.79
N LEU A 330 5.26 12.86 -17.54
CA LEU A 330 4.38 13.41 -16.50
C LEU A 330 4.77 14.84 -16.15
N GLU A 331 6.06 15.18 -16.10
CA GLU A 331 6.50 16.58 -15.94
C GLU A 331 5.96 17.47 -17.05
N LYS A 332 6.04 17.01 -18.31
CA LYS A 332 5.46 17.71 -19.45
C LYS A 332 3.94 17.81 -19.36
N VAL A 333 3.27 16.71 -19.04
CA VAL A 333 1.80 16.64 -18.92
C VAL A 333 1.28 17.55 -17.80
N ILE A 334 1.97 17.62 -16.66
CA ILE A 334 1.62 18.53 -15.56
C ILE A 334 1.79 19.99 -15.99
N ASN A 335 2.91 20.33 -16.65
CA ASN A 335 3.12 21.67 -17.18
C ASN A 335 2.08 22.05 -18.25
N ASN A 336 1.75 21.11 -19.13
CA ASN A 336 0.68 21.25 -20.13
C ASN A 336 -0.68 21.45 -19.44
N PHE A 337 -0.95 20.70 -18.38
CA PHE A 337 -2.17 20.85 -17.59
C PHE A 337 -2.29 22.25 -16.99
N TYR A 338 -1.22 22.79 -16.39
CA TYR A 338 -1.23 24.17 -15.86
C TYR A 338 -1.49 25.21 -16.95
N GLN A 339 -0.92 25.05 -18.14
CA GLN A 339 -1.22 25.93 -19.28
C GLN A 339 -2.68 25.82 -19.72
N ALA A 340 -3.22 24.60 -19.82
CA ALA A 340 -4.62 24.39 -20.15
C ALA A 340 -5.56 24.97 -19.08
N GLU A 341 -5.22 24.81 -17.80
CA GLU A 341 -5.95 25.38 -16.67
C GLU A 341 -5.93 26.92 -16.70
N GLU A 342 -4.78 27.55 -16.97
CA GLU A 342 -4.66 29.00 -17.14
C GLU A 342 -5.60 29.49 -18.25
N LYS A 343 -5.60 28.80 -19.40
CA LYS A 343 -6.47 29.13 -20.53
C LYS A 343 -7.95 28.97 -20.18
N ILE A 344 -8.33 27.90 -19.47
CA ILE A 344 -9.71 27.69 -19.02
C ILE A 344 -10.12 28.79 -18.04
N LYS A 345 -9.28 29.10 -17.04
CA LYS A 345 -9.57 30.12 -16.01
C LYS A 345 -9.57 31.56 -16.55
N ALA A 346 -8.89 31.81 -17.67
CA ALA A 346 -8.90 33.12 -18.33
C ALA A 346 -10.24 33.45 -19.02
N VAL A 347 -11.16 32.49 -19.16
CA VAL A 347 -12.48 32.69 -19.75
C VAL A 347 -13.43 33.31 -18.72
N ALA A 348 -13.94 34.52 -18.97
CA ALA A 348 -14.98 35.08 -18.12
C ALA A 348 -16.31 34.36 -18.36
N ILE A 349 -17.01 33.97 -17.30
CA ILE A 349 -18.27 33.21 -17.40
C ILE A 349 -19.36 33.94 -18.19
N ASN A 350 -19.31 35.26 -18.25
CA ASN A 350 -20.26 36.09 -18.99
C ASN A 350 -19.99 36.09 -20.50
N ASP A 351 -18.75 35.76 -20.92
CA ASP A 351 -18.36 35.60 -22.32
C ASP A 351 -18.86 34.27 -22.90
N LEU A 352 -19.40 33.40 -22.05
CA LEU A 352 -20.00 32.13 -22.41
C LEU A 352 -21.52 32.23 -22.57
N PRO A 353 -22.10 31.48 -23.53
CA PRO A 353 -23.54 31.35 -23.66
C PRO A 353 -24.19 30.80 -22.38
N ALA A 354 -25.40 31.27 -22.07
CA ALA A 354 -26.07 30.98 -20.80
C ALA A 354 -26.20 29.48 -20.49
N GLN A 355 -26.51 28.65 -21.49
CA GLN A 355 -26.65 27.20 -21.29
C GLN A 355 -25.32 26.48 -20.98
N ASN A 356 -24.16 27.11 -21.20
CA ASN A 356 -22.83 26.52 -20.99
C ASN A 356 -22.19 26.97 -19.67
N ARG A 357 -22.76 27.95 -18.99
CA ARG A 357 -22.18 28.54 -17.77
C ARG A 357 -22.12 27.55 -16.61
N GLN A 358 -23.15 26.73 -16.42
CA GLN A 358 -23.15 25.71 -15.36
C GLN A 358 -22.04 24.69 -15.60
N THR A 359 -21.93 24.24 -16.84
CA THR A 359 -20.87 23.36 -17.27
C THR A 359 -19.48 23.95 -17.03
N TYR A 360 -19.30 25.26 -17.23
CA TYR A 360 -18.05 25.94 -16.91
C TYR A 360 -17.68 25.86 -15.46
N LYS A 361 -18.66 26.11 -14.59
CA LYS A 361 -18.47 25.96 -13.15
C LYS A 361 -18.08 24.53 -12.82
N ASP A 362 -18.77 23.55 -13.39
CA ASP A 362 -18.47 22.14 -13.17
C ASP A 362 -17.04 21.81 -13.62
N LEU A 363 -16.61 22.22 -14.82
CA LEU A 363 -15.26 21.94 -15.35
C LEU A 363 -14.19 22.54 -14.45
N VAL A 364 -14.34 23.83 -14.10
CA VAL A 364 -13.41 24.53 -13.21
C VAL A 364 -13.36 23.84 -11.84
N SER A 365 -14.50 23.37 -11.33
CA SER A 365 -14.54 22.62 -10.06
C SER A 365 -13.80 21.28 -10.12
N TYR A 366 -13.66 20.67 -11.30
CA TYR A 366 -12.92 19.42 -11.50
C TYR A 366 -11.42 19.60 -11.72
N LEU A 367 -10.94 20.77 -12.14
CA LEU A 367 -9.50 21.00 -12.41
C LEU A 367 -8.60 20.61 -11.24
N PRO A 368 -8.87 21.01 -9.98
CA PRO A 368 -8.03 20.60 -8.84
C PRO A 368 -7.97 19.08 -8.65
N THR A 369 -9.03 18.35 -9.01
CA THR A 369 -9.05 16.89 -8.92
C THR A 369 -8.14 16.24 -9.98
N VAL A 370 -8.09 16.81 -11.20
CA VAL A 370 -7.22 16.32 -12.28
C VAL A 370 -5.76 16.65 -11.96
N GLU A 371 -5.48 17.87 -11.52
CA GLU A 371 -4.15 18.30 -11.06
C GLU A 371 -3.60 17.35 -9.99
N LYS A 372 -4.42 17.09 -8.96
CA LYS A 372 -4.07 16.17 -7.89
C LYS A 372 -3.82 14.76 -8.44
N GLY A 373 -4.66 14.26 -9.33
CA GLY A 373 -4.46 12.93 -9.93
C GLY A 373 -3.16 12.80 -10.73
N LEU A 374 -2.76 13.84 -11.48
CA LEU A 374 -1.49 13.87 -12.21
C LEU A 374 -0.29 13.94 -11.25
N THR A 375 -0.39 14.76 -10.22
CA THR A 375 0.66 14.92 -9.19
C THR A 375 0.83 13.66 -8.36
N ASP A 376 -0.27 12.99 -7.99
CA ASP A 376 -0.27 11.69 -7.31
C ASP A 376 0.41 10.64 -8.20
N LEU A 377 0.06 10.57 -9.49
CA LEU A 377 0.68 9.63 -10.43
C LEU A 377 2.19 9.89 -10.60
N TYR A 378 2.61 11.14 -10.70
CA TYR A 378 4.02 11.54 -10.72
C TYR A 378 4.75 11.09 -9.45
N THR A 379 4.14 11.35 -8.29
CA THR A 379 4.68 10.99 -6.97
C THR A 379 4.84 9.48 -6.82
N VAL A 380 3.84 8.71 -7.24
CA VAL A 380 3.88 7.23 -7.25
C VAL A 380 4.99 6.73 -8.19
N ASN A 381 5.04 7.23 -9.42
CA ASN A 381 6.05 6.81 -10.40
C ASN A 381 7.48 7.08 -9.89
N ARG A 382 7.72 8.27 -9.35
CA ARG A 382 9.01 8.65 -8.76
C ARG A 382 9.36 7.77 -7.55
N THR A 383 8.37 7.41 -6.73
CA THR A 383 8.55 6.50 -5.59
C THR A 383 8.93 5.10 -6.05
N LEU A 384 8.24 4.57 -7.07
CA LEU A 384 8.59 3.28 -7.66
C LEU A 384 10.01 3.29 -8.25
N LEU A 385 10.41 4.35 -8.94
CA LEU A 385 11.78 4.48 -9.45
C LEU A 385 12.84 4.43 -8.33
N LYS A 386 12.59 5.10 -7.21
CA LYS A 386 13.47 5.00 -6.04
C LYS A 386 13.50 3.59 -5.46
N ILE A 387 12.34 2.96 -5.28
CA ILE A 387 12.25 1.58 -4.78
C ILE A 387 13.03 0.62 -5.68
N LEU A 388 13.01 0.84 -7.00
CA LEU A 388 13.74 0.07 -8.00
C LEU A 388 15.22 0.47 -8.14
N GLY A 389 15.73 1.35 -7.27
CA GLY A 389 17.14 1.74 -7.24
C GLY A 389 17.57 2.63 -8.40
N GLN A 390 16.81 3.68 -8.71
CA GLN A 390 17.14 4.65 -9.77
C GLN A 390 18.53 5.28 -9.59
N ASN A 391 18.83 5.77 -8.39
CA ASN A 391 20.04 6.56 -8.11
C ASN A 391 21.09 5.80 -7.29
N GLN A 392 20.67 4.76 -6.56
CA GLN A 392 21.52 3.95 -5.72
C GLN A 392 20.97 2.54 -5.62
N TRP A 393 21.84 1.60 -5.28
CA TRP A 393 21.44 0.23 -5.01
C TRP A 393 20.44 0.17 -3.85
N GLN A 394 19.42 -0.67 -3.97
CA GLN A 394 18.42 -0.90 -2.93
C GLN A 394 18.49 -2.35 -2.46
N ARG A 395 18.36 -2.58 -1.16
CA ARG A 395 18.38 -3.89 -0.51
C ARG A 395 17.15 -4.07 0.36
N TYR A 396 16.34 -5.07 0.02
CA TYR A 396 15.13 -5.41 0.76
C TYR A 396 15.23 -6.78 1.39
N LEU A 397 14.61 -6.92 2.56
CA LEU A 397 14.30 -8.23 3.12
C LEU A 397 12.86 -8.59 2.77
N VAL A 398 12.66 -9.67 2.02
CA VAL A 398 11.33 -10.18 1.68
C VAL A 398 11.03 -11.36 2.58
N VAL A 399 10.09 -11.24 3.51
CA VAL A 399 9.68 -12.33 4.42
C VAL A 399 8.47 -13.07 3.85
N PHE A 400 8.52 -14.41 3.87
CA PHE A 400 7.45 -15.26 3.38
C PHE A 400 6.64 -15.79 4.56
N LEU A 401 5.35 -15.46 4.58
CA LEU A 401 4.45 -15.75 5.69
C LEU A 401 3.60 -16.99 5.41
N ASN A 402 3.60 -17.96 6.34
CA ASN A 402 2.61 -19.02 6.34
C ASN A 402 1.37 -18.57 7.11
N ASN A 403 0.35 -18.09 6.39
CA ASN A 403 -0.92 -17.66 6.98
C ASN A 403 -1.82 -18.83 7.45
N ASN A 404 -1.42 -20.09 7.23
CA ASN A 404 -2.03 -21.24 7.93
C ASN A 404 -1.55 -21.38 9.39
N GLU A 405 -0.55 -20.58 9.78
CA GLU A 405 0.00 -20.43 11.13
C GLU A 405 -0.04 -18.94 11.49
N LEU A 406 -1.23 -18.40 11.77
CA LEU A 406 -1.40 -16.95 11.95
C LEU A 406 -0.51 -16.39 13.07
N ARG A 407 0.05 -15.21 12.80
CA ARG A 407 0.77 -14.33 13.74
C ARG A 407 0.16 -12.92 13.60
N GLY A 408 0.51 -12.02 14.52
CA GLY A 408 0.08 -10.61 14.44
C GLY A 408 0.31 -10.03 13.05
N GLY A 409 1.53 -10.13 12.52
CA GLY A 409 1.90 -9.61 11.20
C GLY A 409 1.46 -10.45 9.99
N GLY A 410 0.62 -11.47 10.16
CA GLY A 410 -0.05 -12.17 9.05
C GLY A 410 0.31 -13.64 8.82
N GLY A 411 1.27 -14.19 9.55
CA GLY A 411 1.62 -15.60 9.46
C GLY A 411 3.00 -15.91 10.01
N PHE A 412 3.31 -17.18 10.20
CA PHE A 412 4.62 -17.62 10.67
C PHE A 412 5.70 -17.34 9.62
N MET A 413 6.82 -16.72 10.03
CA MET A 413 7.94 -16.44 9.14
C MET A 413 8.85 -17.67 9.02
N GLY A 414 8.54 -18.53 8.05
CA GLY A 414 9.32 -19.75 7.82
C GLY A 414 10.50 -19.57 6.86
N SER A 415 10.49 -18.53 6.03
CA SER A 415 11.52 -18.26 5.03
C SER A 415 11.63 -16.76 4.75
N PHE A 416 12.75 -16.34 4.17
CA PHE A 416 12.96 -14.97 3.72
C PHE A 416 13.91 -14.94 2.51
N ALA A 417 13.96 -13.80 1.83
CA ALA A 417 14.90 -13.51 0.78
C ALA A 417 15.63 -12.18 1.05
N LEU A 418 16.92 -12.12 0.72
CA LEU A 418 17.63 -10.86 0.54
C LEU A 418 17.57 -10.49 -0.95
N LEU A 419 16.93 -9.35 -1.25
CA LEU A 419 16.68 -8.88 -2.60
C LEU A 419 17.41 -7.57 -2.85
N ASP A 420 18.33 -7.60 -3.80
CA ASP A 420 19.18 -6.48 -4.18
C ASP A 420 18.77 -5.98 -5.57
N ILE A 421 18.31 -4.73 -5.66
CA ILE A 421 17.78 -4.12 -6.89
C ILE A 421 18.58 -2.87 -7.26
N ASN A 422 19.05 -2.79 -8.51
CA ASN A 422 19.71 -1.61 -9.04
C ASN A 422 19.15 -1.29 -10.44
N GLN A 423 18.59 -0.10 -10.62
CA GLN A 423 18.00 0.36 -11.89
C GLN A 423 17.01 -0.64 -12.50
N GLY A 424 16.12 -1.18 -11.66
CA GLY A 424 15.14 -2.20 -12.03
C GLY A 424 15.68 -3.62 -12.22
N GLN A 425 17.00 -3.83 -12.12
CA GLN A 425 17.62 -5.16 -12.20
C GLN A 425 17.74 -5.81 -10.84
N ILE A 426 17.27 -7.05 -10.71
CA ILE A 426 17.65 -7.92 -9.60
C ILE A 426 19.13 -8.28 -9.78
N LYS A 427 19.99 -7.70 -8.94
CA LYS A 427 21.42 -7.98 -8.93
C LYS A 427 21.75 -9.22 -8.11
N LYS A 428 20.99 -9.46 -7.05
CA LYS A 428 21.12 -10.63 -6.19
C LYS A 428 19.76 -10.96 -5.58
N LEU A 429 19.44 -12.25 -5.58
CA LEU A 429 18.31 -12.82 -4.85
C LEU A 429 18.85 -14.01 -4.07
N GLU A 430 18.87 -13.91 -2.75
CA GLU A 430 19.37 -14.96 -1.87
C GLU A 430 18.24 -15.46 -0.97
N ILE A 431 17.91 -16.74 -1.07
CA ILE A 431 16.91 -17.41 -0.24
C ILE A 431 17.64 -18.52 0.52
N PRO A 432 17.91 -18.36 1.83
CA PRO A 432 18.60 -19.40 2.59
C PRO A 432 17.79 -20.68 2.66
N GLY A 433 18.39 -21.82 2.27
CA GLY A 433 17.70 -23.13 2.29
C GLY A 433 17.30 -23.60 3.70
N GLY A 434 17.94 -23.07 4.75
CA GLY A 434 17.54 -23.28 6.14
C GLY A 434 16.37 -22.40 6.62
N GLY A 435 15.92 -21.44 5.78
CA GLY A 435 14.91 -20.45 6.15
C GLY A 435 15.38 -19.53 7.27
N THR A 436 14.44 -19.12 8.12
CA THR A 436 14.68 -18.22 9.25
C THR A 436 15.64 -18.79 10.30
N TYR A 437 15.68 -20.11 10.48
CA TYR A 437 16.59 -20.79 11.41
C TYR A 437 18.08 -20.69 11.01
N ALA A 438 18.39 -20.30 9.77
CA ALA A 438 19.77 -20.05 9.36
C ALA A 438 20.43 -18.90 10.14
N LEU A 439 19.64 -17.98 10.70
CA LEU A 439 20.11 -16.83 11.47
C LEU A 439 20.32 -17.14 12.96
N GLN A 440 19.69 -18.20 13.48
CA GLN A 440 19.58 -18.46 14.92
C GLN A 440 20.95 -18.61 15.62
N GLY A 441 21.90 -19.29 14.97
CA GLY A 441 23.25 -19.49 15.51
C GLY A 441 24.13 -18.24 15.49
N GLN A 442 23.73 -17.20 14.76
CA GLN A 442 24.46 -15.94 14.61
C GLN A 442 23.82 -14.80 15.41
N LEU A 443 22.61 -15.00 15.93
CA LEU A 443 21.89 -14.01 16.71
C LEU A 443 22.58 -13.82 18.07
N ILE A 444 23.29 -12.69 18.20
CA ILE A 444 24.09 -12.34 19.38
C ILE A 444 23.19 -12.01 20.60
N PRO A 445 22.25 -11.05 20.52
CA PRO A 445 21.44 -10.71 21.66
C PRO A 445 20.46 -11.84 21.99
N LYS A 446 20.36 -12.17 23.28
CA LYS A 446 19.34 -13.07 23.82
C LYS A 446 18.29 -12.22 24.51
N VAL A 447 17.18 -12.01 23.82
CA VAL A 447 16.08 -11.18 24.35
C VAL A 447 14.87 -12.05 24.69
N ILE A 448 14.15 -11.64 25.73
CA ILE A 448 12.95 -12.33 26.21
C ILE A 448 11.83 -12.15 25.17
N SER A 449 11.14 -13.24 24.81
CA SER A 449 10.00 -13.18 23.91
C SER A 449 8.75 -12.60 24.58
N PRO A 450 7.77 -12.11 23.80
CA PRO A 450 6.45 -11.76 24.32
C PRO A 450 5.88 -12.89 25.18
N GLY A 451 5.26 -12.56 26.32
CA GLY A 451 4.79 -13.55 27.31
C GLY A 451 4.04 -14.75 26.72
N PRO A 452 3.08 -14.58 25.80
CA PRO A 452 2.37 -15.71 25.19
C PRO A 452 3.27 -16.69 24.41
N LEU A 453 4.39 -16.23 23.86
CA LEU A 453 5.34 -17.08 23.13
C LEU A 453 6.17 -17.97 24.07
N HIS A 454 6.14 -17.74 25.39
CA HIS A 454 6.80 -18.63 26.36
C HIS A 454 6.21 -20.04 26.33
N LEU A 455 5.00 -20.23 25.76
CA LEU A 455 4.43 -21.55 25.50
C LEU A 455 5.27 -22.40 24.53
N VAL A 456 6.10 -21.76 23.69
CA VAL A 456 6.97 -22.45 22.71
C VAL A 456 8.45 -22.16 22.91
N ASN A 457 8.80 -20.93 23.28
CA ASN A 457 10.18 -20.51 23.51
C ASN A 457 10.21 -19.17 24.27
N ALA A 458 10.83 -19.15 25.45
CA ALA A 458 11.02 -17.91 26.21
C ALA A 458 12.09 -16.97 25.61
N ARG A 459 12.92 -17.47 24.68
CA ARG A 459 13.83 -16.65 23.86
C ARG A 459 13.09 -16.15 22.63
N TRP A 460 13.21 -14.85 22.35
CA TRP A 460 12.67 -14.31 21.11
C TRP A 460 13.61 -14.57 19.95
N GLU A 461 13.06 -15.08 18.86
CA GLU A 461 13.80 -15.52 17.69
C GLU A 461 13.24 -14.86 16.42
N PHE A 462 14.06 -14.80 15.36
CA PHE A 462 13.74 -14.09 14.12
C PHE A 462 12.39 -14.52 13.51
N GLN A 463 12.03 -15.80 13.56
CA GLN A 463 10.80 -16.34 12.97
C GLN A 463 9.49 -15.82 13.60
N ASP A 464 9.55 -15.26 14.81
CA ASP A 464 8.41 -14.71 15.53
C ASP A 464 8.55 -13.18 15.75
N ALA A 465 9.47 -12.52 15.02
CA ALA A 465 9.68 -11.08 15.11
C ALA A 465 8.47 -10.24 14.65
N ASN A 466 7.53 -10.85 13.89
CA ASN A 466 6.29 -10.20 13.44
C ASN A 466 5.14 -10.30 14.46
N TRP A 467 5.47 -10.16 15.74
CA TRP A 467 4.53 -10.30 16.86
C TRP A 467 3.38 -9.28 16.82
N TRP A 468 3.69 -8.04 16.45
CA TRP A 468 2.71 -6.96 16.38
C TRP A 468 1.88 -7.04 15.09
N PRO A 469 0.56 -6.81 15.16
CA PRO A 469 -0.26 -6.64 13.97
C PRO A 469 0.01 -5.31 13.26
N ASP A 470 0.61 -4.34 13.95
CA ASP A 470 1.18 -3.15 13.32
C ASP A 470 2.46 -3.53 12.56
N PHE A 471 2.35 -3.64 11.24
CA PHE A 471 3.46 -4.11 10.42
C PHE A 471 4.70 -3.21 10.45
N PRO A 472 4.61 -1.85 10.47
CA PRO A 472 5.80 -1.02 10.64
C PRO A 472 6.61 -1.35 11.90
N SER A 473 5.95 -1.61 13.03
CA SER A 473 6.60 -2.04 14.28
C SER A 473 7.28 -3.41 14.11
N SER A 474 6.55 -4.38 13.52
CA SER A 474 7.09 -5.70 13.20
C SER A 474 8.26 -5.65 12.21
N ALA A 475 8.20 -4.82 11.18
CA ALA A 475 9.23 -4.66 10.15
C ALA A 475 10.53 -4.14 10.75
N LYS A 476 10.46 -3.12 11.62
CA LYS A 476 11.63 -2.62 12.37
C LYS A 476 12.27 -3.71 13.22
N LYS A 477 11.46 -4.52 13.91
CA LYS A 477 11.98 -5.63 14.71
C LYS A 477 12.59 -6.74 13.85
N ILE A 478 11.99 -7.06 12.71
CA ILE A 478 12.56 -7.97 11.70
C ILE A 478 13.93 -7.47 11.25
N GLN A 479 14.07 -6.18 10.91
CA GLN A 479 15.37 -5.59 10.53
C GLN A 479 16.38 -5.70 11.68
N TRP A 480 15.94 -5.41 12.91
CA TRP A 480 16.79 -5.49 14.09
C TRP A 480 17.34 -6.91 14.28
N PHE A 481 16.51 -7.95 14.24
CA PHE A 481 17.00 -9.32 14.37
C PHE A 481 17.91 -9.73 13.22
N TYR A 482 17.59 -9.33 11.98
CA TYR A 482 18.44 -9.64 10.82
C TYR A 482 19.83 -9.02 10.95
N GLN A 483 19.92 -7.75 11.34
CA GLN A 483 21.19 -7.07 11.55
C GLN A 483 21.97 -7.63 12.74
N ASN A 484 21.29 -7.98 13.84
CA ASN A 484 21.90 -8.59 15.02
C ASN A 484 22.30 -10.06 14.82
N ALA A 485 21.88 -10.68 13.71
CA ALA A 485 22.40 -11.95 13.23
C ALA A 485 23.56 -11.78 12.23
N GLY A 486 24.11 -10.58 12.08
CA GLY A 486 25.23 -10.27 11.16
C GLY A 486 24.81 -9.90 9.74
N GLY A 487 23.50 -9.74 9.49
CA GLY A 487 22.98 -9.25 8.22
C GLY A 487 23.33 -7.78 7.96
N PRO A 488 23.46 -7.36 6.69
CA PRO A 488 23.65 -5.96 6.33
C PRO A 488 22.43 -5.10 6.64
N SER A 489 22.61 -3.77 6.60
CA SER A 489 21.49 -2.82 6.62
C SER A 489 20.55 -3.05 5.43
N LEU A 490 19.30 -2.67 5.62
CA LEU A 490 18.20 -2.86 4.68
C LEU A 490 17.56 -1.49 4.39
N ASP A 491 17.05 -1.30 3.19
CA ASP A 491 16.27 -0.11 2.80
C ASP A 491 14.76 -0.27 3.10
N GLY A 492 14.32 -1.51 3.32
CA GLY A 492 12.95 -1.83 3.69
C GLY A 492 12.71 -3.33 3.91
N VAL A 493 11.49 -3.64 4.34
CA VAL A 493 10.99 -5.01 4.53
C VAL A 493 9.68 -5.17 3.77
N MET A 494 9.54 -6.27 3.05
CA MET A 494 8.30 -6.65 2.38
C MET A 494 7.84 -8.00 2.93
N ALA A 495 6.57 -8.16 3.23
CA ALA A 495 6.00 -9.43 3.62
C ALA A 495 5.02 -9.92 2.55
N ILE A 496 5.11 -11.21 2.21
CA ILE A 496 4.26 -11.86 1.22
C ILE A 496 3.74 -13.17 1.82
N ASP A 497 2.42 -13.34 1.90
CA ASP A 497 1.83 -14.59 2.37
C ASP A 497 1.63 -15.63 1.25
N ALA A 498 1.30 -16.87 1.65
CA ALA A 498 1.10 -17.97 0.71
C ALA A 498 -0.05 -17.73 -0.28
N SER A 499 -1.09 -17.00 0.11
CA SER A 499 -2.25 -16.71 -0.75
C SER A 499 -1.87 -15.79 -1.92
N MET A 500 -0.89 -14.89 -1.73
CA MET A 500 -0.36 -14.11 -2.86
C MET A 500 0.38 -15.00 -3.88
N ILE A 501 1.11 -16.02 -3.42
CA ILE A 501 1.80 -16.95 -4.31
C ILE A 501 0.81 -17.81 -5.11
N GLU A 502 -0.29 -18.26 -4.48
CA GLU A 502 -1.38 -18.96 -5.16
C GLU A 502 -1.98 -18.09 -6.27
N LYS A 503 -2.31 -16.82 -5.98
CA LYS A 503 -2.80 -15.84 -6.98
C LYS A 503 -1.84 -15.68 -8.17
N LEU A 504 -0.53 -15.64 -7.92
CA LEU A 504 0.47 -15.56 -8.99
C LEU A 504 0.49 -16.85 -9.84
N LEU A 505 0.39 -18.03 -9.22
CA LEU A 505 0.32 -19.30 -9.94
C LEU A 505 -0.97 -19.45 -10.76
N GLU A 506 -2.09 -18.84 -10.34
CA GLU A 506 -3.31 -18.78 -11.15
C GLU A 506 -3.12 -17.97 -12.45
N ILE A 507 -2.33 -16.89 -12.39
CA ILE A 507 -2.08 -16.01 -13.55
C ILE A 507 -1.04 -16.58 -14.51
N PHE A 508 0.05 -17.12 -13.97
CA PHE A 508 1.22 -17.56 -14.74
C PHE A 508 1.26 -19.06 -15.02
N GLY A 509 0.29 -19.79 -14.46
CA GLY A 509 0.15 -21.22 -14.58
C GLY A 509 1.15 -22.02 -13.75
N PRO A 510 1.01 -23.36 -13.75
CA PRO A 510 1.83 -24.23 -12.93
C PRO A 510 3.32 -24.22 -13.29
N ILE A 511 4.16 -24.54 -12.32
CA ILE A 511 5.63 -24.62 -12.45
C ILE A 511 6.10 -26.07 -12.30
N PRO A 512 6.70 -26.66 -13.34
CA PRO A 512 7.34 -27.97 -13.25
C PRO A 512 8.60 -27.92 -12.37
N MET A 513 8.68 -28.86 -11.43
CA MET A 513 9.80 -29.05 -10.49
C MET A 513 10.31 -30.50 -10.60
N PRO A 514 10.97 -30.88 -11.72
CA PRO A 514 11.45 -32.24 -11.94
C PRO A 514 12.42 -32.74 -10.86
N GLU A 515 13.17 -31.82 -10.25
CA GLU A 515 14.12 -32.08 -9.17
C GLU A 515 13.43 -32.55 -7.88
N TYR A 516 12.12 -32.31 -7.76
CA TYR A 516 11.29 -32.67 -6.61
C TYR A 516 10.34 -33.82 -6.94
N GLY A 517 10.82 -34.82 -7.70
CA GLY A 517 10.03 -36.02 -8.03
C GLY A 517 9.04 -35.81 -9.17
N ASN A 518 9.41 -35.03 -10.20
CA ASN A 518 8.54 -34.72 -11.35
C ASN A 518 7.22 -34.04 -10.99
N ARG A 519 7.23 -33.26 -9.90
CA ARG A 519 6.06 -32.49 -9.45
C ARG A 519 5.75 -31.33 -10.37
N VAL A 520 4.49 -30.93 -10.36
CA VAL A 520 3.99 -29.71 -10.99
C VAL A 520 3.26 -28.91 -9.92
N ILE A 521 3.78 -27.71 -9.64
CA ILE A 521 3.27 -26.83 -8.59
C ILE A 521 2.28 -25.85 -9.21
N ALA A 522 1.00 -26.05 -8.93
CA ALA A 522 -0.12 -25.21 -9.35
C ALA A 522 -0.69 -24.46 -8.15
N ALA A 523 -1.54 -23.46 -8.39
CA ALA A 523 -2.18 -22.70 -7.32
C ALA A 523 -2.91 -23.60 -6.30
N GLN A 524 -3.64 -24.61 -6.77
CA GLN A 524 -4.49 -25.46 -5.94
C GLN A 524 -3.72 -26.45 -5.06
N ASN A 525 -2.48 -26.78 -5.42
CA ASN A 525 -1.66 -27.73 -4.67
C ASN A 525 -0.44 -27.06 -4.00
N PHE A 526 -0.21 -25.77 -4.22
CA PHE A 526 0.98 -25.06 -3.75
C PHE A 526 1.21 -25.23 -2.25
N VAL A 527 0.22 -24.92 -1.42
CA VAL A 527 0.34 -25.05 0.04
C VAL A 527 0.61 -26.49 0.46
N ALA A 528 -0.19 -27.44 -0.04
CA ALA A 528 -0.09 -28.85 0.35
C ALA A 528 1.25 -29.47 -0.05
N GLU A 529 1.70 -29.26 -1.29
CA GLU A 529 2.97 -29.78 -1.79
C GLU A 529 4.16 -29.10 -1.11
N THR A 530 4.14 -27.77 -0.98
CA THR A 530 5.20 -27.04 -0.27
C THR A 530 5.36 -27.60 1.14
N GLN A 531 4.27 -27.72 1.87
CA GLN A 531 4.27 -28.25 3.23
C GLN A 531 4.80 -29.69 3.30
N LYS A 532 4.38 -30.57 2.38
CA LYS A 532 4.88 -31.94 2.31
C LYS A 532 6.40 -31.98 2.07
N ILE A 533 6.88 -31.17 1.12
CA ILE A 533 8.30 -31.11 0.77
C ILE A 533 9.13 -30.57 1.93
N VAL A 534 8.73 -29.42 2.51
CA VAL A 534 9.54 -28.74 3.52
C VAL A 534 9.47 -29.37 4.92
N GLU A 535 8.49 -30.21 5.21
CA GLU A 535 8.32 -30.81 6.54
C GLU A 535 8.60 -32.32 6.56
N LEU A 536 8.27 -33.05 5.49
CA LEU A 536 8.30 -34.53 5.49
C LEU A 536 9.37 -35.11 4.58
N GLU A 537 9.57 -34.53 3.40
CA GLU A 537 10.37 -35.15 2.34
C GLU A 537 11.78 -34.56 2.20
N TYR A 538 12.09 -33.47 2.90
CA TYR A 538 13.41 -32.86 2.84
C TYR A 538 14.50 -33.77 3.43
N ASN A 539 15.73 -33.60 2.93
CA ASN A 539 16.89 -34.32 3.44
C ASN A 539 17.24 -33.81 4.85
N LYS A 540 16.90 -34.59 5.88
CA LYS A 540 17.18 -34.28 7.28
C LYS A 540 18.67 -34.20 7.62
N LYS A 541 19.56 -34.81 6.81
CA LYS A 541 21.02 -34.71 7.01
C LYS A 541 21.56 -33.35 6.55
N GLU A 542 21.06 -32.85 5.43
CA GLU A 542 21.44 -31.52 4.91
C GLU A 542 20.70 -30.39 5.64
N ASN A 543 19.52 -30.69 6.18
CA ASN A 543 18.68 -29.79 6.97
C ASN A 543 18.39 -28.44 6.29
N LYS A 544 18.08 -28.47 4.99
CA LYS A 544 17.65 -27.31 4.18
C LYS A 544 16.19 -27.45 3.73
N PRO A 545 15.21 -27.49 4.64
CA PRO A 545 13.81 -27.71 4.30
C PRO A 545 13.24 -26.63 3.37
N LYS A 546 13.78 -25.40 3.38
CA LYS A 546 13.30 -24.29 2.55
C LYS A 546 14.02 -24.17 1.21
N GLN A 547 14.91 -25.11 0.85
CA GLN A 547 15.57 -25.12 -0.47
C GLN A 547 14.56 -25.17 -1.62
N PHE A 548 13.45 -25.88 -1.45
CA PHE A 548 12.37 -25.91 -2.44
C PHE A 548 11.84 -24.51 -2.78
N LEU A 549 11.70 -23.62 -1.79
CA LEU A 549 11.28 -22.24 -2.01
C LEU A 549 12.37 -21.44 -2.76
N ALA A 550 13.64 -21.68 -2.45
CA ALA A 550 14.77 -21.08 -3.13
C ALA A 550 14.85 -21.48 -4.62
N ASP A 551 14.41 -22.69 -4.96
CA ASP A 551 14.39 -23.19 -6.33
C ASP A 551 13.11 -22.80 -7.09
N LEU A 552 11.97 -22.69 -6.40
CA LEU A 552 10.68 -22.31 -6.98
C LEU A 552 10.62 -20.81 -7.29
N ALA A 553 11.10 -19.95 -6.38
CA ALA A 553 10.94 -18.51 -6.50
C ALA A 553 11.56 -17.91 -7.79
N PRO A 554 12.78 -18.27 -8.21
CA PRO A 554 13.35 -17.76 -9.46
C PRO A 554 12.53 -18.16 -10.69
N LYS A 555 11.98 -19.40 -10.74
CA LYS A 555 11.14 -19.88 -11.84
C LYS A 555 9.80 -19.12 -11.90
N LEU A 556 9.22 -18.80 -10.75
CA LEU A 556 8.00 -17.98 -10.69
C LEU A 556 8.29 -16.53 -11.12
N LEU A 557 9.38 -15.94 -10.62
CA LEU A 557 9.79 -14.58 -10.98
C LEU A 557 10.08 -14.45 -12.47
N GLU A 558 10.72 -15.44 -13.10
CA GLU A 558 10.95 -15.47 -14.55
C GLU A 558 9.62 -15.33 -15.32
N LYS A 559 8.59 -16.08 -14.91
CA LYS A 559 7.24 -15.97 -15.50
C LYS A 559 6.59 -14.62 -15.24
N VAL A 560 6.72 -14.09 -14.02
CA VAL A 560 6.17 -12.77 -13.64
C VAL A 560 6.79 -11.67 -14.50
N PHE A 561 8.10 -11.71 -14.74
CA PHE A 561 8.79 -10.69 -15.55
C PHE A 561 8.57 -10.87 -17.05
N ALA A 562 8.24 -12.08 -17.50
CA ALA A 562 7.83 -12.39 -18.87
C ALA A 562 6.31 -12.22 -19.10
N ALA A 563 5.60 -11.52 -18.20
CA ALA A 563 4.15 -11.30 -18.33
C ALA A 563 3.79 -10.66 -19.68
N ASN A 564 2.84 -11.28 -20.39
CA ASN A 564 2.34 -10.75 -21.67
C ASN A 564 1.22 -9.70 -21.46
N LYS A 565 0.72 -9.13 -22.57
CA LYS A 565 -0.33 -8.10 -22.58
C LYS A 565 -1.64 -8.50 -21.89
N GLU A 566 -1.97 -9.80 -21.83
CA GLU A 566 -3.16 -10.31 -21.16
C GLU A 566 -2.93 -10.60 -19.68
N GLN A 567 -1.70 -10.98 -19.31
CA GLN A 567 -1.31 -11.31 -17.93
C GLN A 567 -1.00 -10.07 -17.10
N LEU A 568 -0.41 -9.04 -17.70
CA LEU A 568 0.03 -7.85 -16.99
C LEU A 568 -1.12 -7.10 -16.27
N PRO A 569 -2.30 -6.87 -16.88
CA PRO A 569 -3.45 -6.30 -16.16
C PRO A 569 -3.90 -7.17 -14.98
N LYS A 570 -3.86 -8.51 -15.13
CA LYS A 570 -4.20 -9.45 -14.05
C LYS A 570 -3.18 -9.41 -12.91
N LEU A 571 -1.88 -9.30 -13.23
CA LEU A 571 -0.81 -9.12 -12.26
C LEU A 571 -0.99 -7.82 -11.46
N LEU A 572 -1.25 -6.70 -12.15
CA LEU A 572 -1.49 -5.41 -11.50
C LEU A 572 -2.71 -5.47 -10.57
N ALA A 573 -3.80 -6.12 -11.01
CA ALA A 573 -4.97 -6.35 -10.17
C ALA A 573 -4.62 -7.21 -8.94
N ALA A 574 -3.91 -8.32 -9.12
CA ALA A 574 -3.52 -9.20 -8.02
C ALA A 574 -2.57 -8.53 -7.01
N LEU A 575 -1.64 -7.68 -7.47
CA LEU A 575 -0.77 -6.90 -6.58
C LEU A 575 -1.58 -5.87 -5.79
N LYS A 576 -2.50 -5.14 -6.45
CA LYS A 576 -3.40 -4.19 -5.78
C LYS A 576 -4.26 -4.90 -4.73
N ASP A 577 -4.89 -6.01 -5.10
CA ASP A 577 -5.72 -6.78 -4.19
C ASP A 577 -4.88 -7.38 -3.06
N GLY A 578 -3.68 -7.87 -3.36
CA GLY A 578 -2.73 -8.37 -2.35
C GLY A 578 -2.34 -7.31 -1.33
N LEU A 579 -2.10 -6.06 -1.74
CA LEU A 579 -1.83 -4.95 -0.83
C LEU A 579 -3.07 -4.59 0.01
N ASN A 580 -4.24 -4.45 -0.62
CA ASN A 580 -5.48 -4.08 0.07
C ASN A 580 -6.01 -5.16 1.03
N GLU A 581 -5.86 -6.43 0.66
CA GLU A 581 -6.23 -7.59 1.49
C GLU A 581 -5.15 -7.94 2.52
N LYS A 582 -4.02 -7.20 2.52
CA LYS A 582 -2.85 -7.41 3.39
C LYS A 582 -2.21 -8.79 3.24
N ASN A 583 -2.24 -9.34 2.01
CA ASN A 583 -1.40 -10.46 1.59
C ASN A 583 0.03 -9.99 1.25
N ILE A 584 0.15 -8.71 0.89
CA ILE A 584 1.42 -8.00 0.74
C ILE A 584 1.41 -6.85 1.74
N GLN A 585 2.49 -6.69 2.48
CA GLN A 585 2.73 -5.53 3.36
C GLN A 585 4.14 -5.01 3.11
N VAL A 586 4.33 -3.70 3.14
CA VAL A 586 5.64 -3.09 2.84
C VAL A 586 5.97 -1.99 3.83
N TYR A 587 7.25 -1.90 4.17
CA TYR A 587 7.82 -0.89 5.07
C TYR A 587 9.15 -0.42 4.49
N PHE A 588 9.39 0.90 4.47
CA PHE A 588 10.59 1.52 3.95
C PHE A 588 11.26 2.45 4.97
N ASN A 589 12.59 2.48 4.97
CA ASN A 589 13.36 3.36 5.85
C ASN A 589 13.41 4.82 5.35
N ASP A 590 13.20 5.06 4.04
CA ASP A 590 13.05 6.41 3.50
C ASP A 590 11.66 6.95 3.91
N GLN A 591 11.64 7.91 4.83
CA GLN A 591 10.40 8.48 5.39
C GLN A 591 9.46 9.06 4.33
N LYS A 592 9.98 9.55 3.20
CA LYS A 592 9.12 10.07 2.12
C LYS A 592 8.39 8.95 1.41
N ILE A 593 9.09 7.83 1.15
CA ILE A 593 8.47 6.62 0.57
C ILE A 593 7.48 6.05 1.57
N GLU A 594 7.88 5.95 2.83
CA GLU A 594 7.05 5.40 3.90
C GLU A 594 5.74 6.17 4.06
N ASN A 595 5.77 7.51 4.09
CA ASN A 595 4.54 8.31 4.16
C ASN A 595 3.60 8.06 2.97
N ILE A 596 4.14 7.89 1.76
CA ILE A 596 3.32 7.59 0.58
C ILE A 596 2.66 6.22 0.70
N VAL A 597 3.38 5.21 1.18
CA VAL A 597 2.84 3.87 1.40
C VAL A 597 1.77 3.89 2.51
N LYS A 598 1.99 4.69 3.57
CA LYS A 598 1.01 4.93 4.63
C LYS A 598 -0.28 5.51 4.08
N ASP A 599 -0.16 6.57 3.27
CA ASP A 599 -1.30 7.27 2.68
C ASP A 599 -2.17 6.31 1.84
N PHE A 600 -1.55 5.33 1.17
CA PHE A 600 -2.26 4.28 0.44
C PHE A 600 -2.78 3.11 1.29
N GLY A 601 -2.46 3.08 2.59
CA GLY A 601 -2.83 2.00 3.50
C GLY A 601 -2.10 0.68 3.24
N TRP A 602 -0.95 0.72 2.56
CA TRP A 602 -0.19 -0.48 2.13
C TRP A 602 0.82 -0.99 3.15
N GLN A 603 0.98 -0.28 4.26
CA GLN A 603 1.88 -0.69 5.33
C GLN A 603 1.32 -1.86 6.12
N GLY A 604 0.01 -1.91 6.36
CA GLY A 604 -0.58 -2.81 7.36
C GLY A 604 -0.45 -2.26 8.79
N GLU A 605 -0.42 -0.94 8.96
CA GLU A 605 -0.47 -0.31 10.29
C GLU A 605 -1.81 -0.53 11.00
N ILE A 606 -1.80 -0.48 12.34
CA ILE A 606 -3.05 -0.36 13.11
C ILE A 606 -3.61 1.05 12.95
N LYS A 607 -4.82 1.16 12.39
CA LYS A 607 -5.42 2.46 12.06
C LYS A 607 -5.84 3.22 13.32
N GLN A 608 -5.71 4.54 13.23
CA GLN A 608 -6.26 5.46 14.23
C GLN A 608 -7.61 5.97 13.72
N THR A 609 -8.58 6.10 14.63
CA THR A 609 -9.94 6.59 14.36
C THR A 609 -10.51 7.16 15.64
N ASP A 610 -11.32 8.21 15.51
CA ASP A 610 -12.03 8.82 16.64
C ASP A 610 -13.34 8.10 16.98
N GLY A 611 -13.85 7.31 16.03
CA GLY A 611 -15.03 6.46 16.21
C GLY A 611 -14.72 5.10 16.85
N ASP A 612 -15.74 4.26 16.85
CA ASP A 612 -15.63 2.87 17.30
C ASP A 612 -14.72 2.05 16.36
N TYR A 613 -14.00 1.09 16.93
CA TYR A 613 -12.95 0.34 16.27
C TYR A 613 -12.89 -1.09 16.80
N LEU A 614 -12.73 -2.05 15.90
CA LEU A 614 -12.45 -3.43 16.27
C LEU A 614 -11.44 -4.07 15.33
N SER A 615 -10.38 -4.63 15.89
CA SER A 615 -9.56 -5.63 15.20
C SER A 615 -9.34 -6.85 16.08
N VAL A 616 -9.75 -8.01 15.60
CA VAL A 616 -9.55 -9.30 16.28
C VAL A 616 -8.31 -9.95 15.67
N VAL A 617 -7.24 -10.05 16.45
CA VAL A 617 -5.92 -10.50 15.99
C VAL A 617 -5.54 -11.81 16.67
N HIS A 618 -5.36 -12.85 15.87
CA HIS A 618 -4.95 -14.18 16.31
C HIS A 618 -3.44 -14.37 16.22
N SER A 619 -2.84 -14.89 17.28
CA SER A 619 -1.48 -15.45 17.27
C SER A 619 -1.56 -16.93 17.65
N HIS A 620 -1.47 -17.79 16.64
CA HIS A 620 -1.54 -19.24 16.80
C HIS A 620 -0.17 -19.79 17.26
N ILE A 621 -0.09 -20.25 18.49
CA ILE A 621 1.14 -20.68 19.14
C ILE A 621 1.08 -22.20 19.37
N ALA A 622 2.24 -22.87 19.45
CA ALA A 622 2.35 -24.32 19.73
C ALA A 622 1.84 -25.27 18.62
N SER A 623 2.47 -25.14 17.44
CA SER A 623 2.55 -26.10 16.30
C SER A 623 1.24 -26.66 15.73
N GLY A 624 0.95 -26.29 14.48
CA GLY A 624 -0.14 -26.80 13.66
C GLY A 624 -0.47 -25.80 12.56
N LYS A 625 -0.90 -26.25 11.39
CA LYS A 625 -1.23 -25.38 10.24
C LYS A 625 -2.75 -25.23 10.07
N THR A 626 -3.43 -25.04 11.19
CA THR A 626 -4.89 -25.19 11.32
C THR A 626 -5.69 -23.96 10.88
N ASN A 627 -5.07 -22.78 10.74
CA ASN A 627 -5.82 -21.57 10.37
C ASN A 627 -6.48 -21.69 8.99
N GLY A 628 -5.90 -22.48 8.06
CA GLY A 628 -6.49 -22.75 6.74
C GLY A 628 -7.80 -23.54 6.77
N VAL A 629 -8.11 -24.23 7.89
CA VAL A 629 -9.35 -25.02 8.05
C VAL A 629 -10.30 -24.45 9.11
N ILE A 630 -9.95 -23.33 9.74
CA ILE A 630 -10.81 -22.66 10.72
C ILE A 630 -11.69 -21.63 10.02
N LYS A 631 -12.99 -21.63 10.36
CA LYS A 631 -13.94 -20.59 9.96
C LYS A 631 -14.31 -19.74 11.17
N GLU A 632 -14.50 -18.46 10.93
CA GLU A 632 -14.68 -17.47 11.99
C GLU A 632 -15.80 -16.50 11.64
N ILE A 633 -16.64 -16.22 12.64
CA ILE A 633 -17.69 -15.21 12.60
C ILE A 633 -17.43 -14.25 13.75
N ILE A 634 -17.41 -12.96 13.44
CA ILE A 634 -17.31 -11.86 14.40
C ILE A 634 -18.66 -11.16 14.43
N GLN A 635 -19.35 -11.23 15.56
CA GLN A 635 -20.58 -10.48 15.79
C GLN A 635 -20.27 -9.34 16.74
N HIS A 636 -20.41 -8.11 16.25
CA HIS A 636 -20.25 -6.88 17.01
C HIS A 636 -21.62 -6.26 17.27
N GLN A 637 -21.88 -5.85 18.50
CA GLN A 637 -23.08 -5.11 18.86
C GLN A 637 -22.71 -3.92 19.73
N ALA A 638 -22.93 -2.70 19.25
CA ALA A 638 -22.84 -1.48 20.02
C ALA A 638 -24.23 -1.08 20.53
N GLU A 639 -24.37 -0.84 21.83
CA GLU A 639 -25.64 -0.45 22.45
C GLU A 639 -25.49 0.89 23.17
N VAL A 640 -26.20 1.90 22.67
CA VAL A 640 -26.23 3.23 23.28
C VAL A 640 -27.09 3.19 24.54
N GLN A 641 -26.49 3.47 25.68
CA GLN A 641 -27.15 3.48 26.98
C GLN A 641 -27.95 4.77 27.20
N PRO A 642 -28.86 4.80 28.20
CA PRO A 642 -29.66 5.99 28.48
C PRO A 642 -28.85 7.26 28.77
N ASP A 643 -27.64 7.14 29.29
CA ASP A 643 -26.73 8.24 29.62
C ASP A 643 -25.78 8.62 28.47
N GLY A 644 -26.01 8.09 27.27
CA GLY A 644 -25.19 8.28 26.07
C GLY A 644 -23.92 7.45 26.02
N SER A 645 -23.56 6.70 27.07
CA SER A 645 -22.44 5.75 26.99
C SER A 645 -22.74 4.64 26.01
N ILE A 646 -21.70 4.03 25.44
CA ILE A 646 -21.86 2.94 24.48
C ILE A 646 -21.21 1.70 25.06
N ILE A 647 -21.96 0.61 25.07
CA ILE A 647 -21.46 -0.69 25.49
C ILE A 647 -21.41 -1.60 24.27
N ASP A 648 -20.22 -2.10 23.99
CA ASP A 648 -20.00 -3.05 22.91
C ASP A 648 -19.98 -4.47 23.45
N THR A 649 -20.59 -5.38 22.69
CA THR A 649 -20.50 -6.81 22.88
C THR A 649 -19.95 -7.45 21.61
N VAL A 650 -18.81 -8.11 21.72
CA VAL A 650 -18.21 -8.88 20.61
C VAL A 650 -18.32 -10.36 20.92
N ARG A 651 -19.10 -11.08 20.11
CA ARG A 651 -19.20 -12.55 20.11
C ARG A 651 -18.37 -13.11 18.96
N LEU A 652 -17.33 -13.85 19.31
CA LEU A 652 -16.41 -14.51 18.38
C LEU A 652 -16.72 -16.01 18.34
N ILE A 653 -17.16 -16.50 17.19
CA ILE A 653 -17.50 -17.90 16.95
C ILE A 653 -16.47 -18.50 16.00
N ARG A 654 -15.78 -19.57 16.43
CA ARG A 654 -14.75 -20.26 15.65
C ARG A 654 -15.08 -21.73 15.51
N ARG A 655 -15.03 -22.23 14.26
CA ARG A 655 -15.24 -23.64 13.93
C ARG A 655 -13.99 -24.23 13.32
N HIS A 656 -13.52 -25.33 13.88
CA HIS A 656 -12.37 -26.06 13.36
C HIS A 656 -12.82 -27.20 12.43
N ASN A 657 -12.65 -27.05 11.12
CA ASN A 657 -13.11 -28.04 10.14
C ASN A 657 -12.09 -29.14 9.81
N GLY A 658 -10.88 -29.10 10.39
CA GLY A 658 -9.95 -30.24 10.29
C GLY A 658 -10.45 -31.45 11.07
N VAL A 659 -9.98 -32.63 10.65
CA VAL A 659 -10.36 -33.93 11.23
C VAL A 659 -9.15 -34.54 11.94
N LYS A 660 -9.35 -35.00 13.17
CA LYS A 660 -8.29 -35.59 13.99
C LYS A 660 -7.73 -36.86 13.32
N GLY A 661 -6.42 -36.92 13.16
CA GLY A 661 -5.72 -38.10 12.62
C GLY A 661 -5.69 -38.21 11.09
N GLU A 662 -6.51 -37.45 10.35
CA GLU A 662 -6.47 -37.45 8.87
C GLU A 662 -5.28 -36.66 8.31
N ASN A 663 -4.91 -35.57 8.97
CA ASN A 663 -3.80 -34.72 8.56
C ASN A 663 -3.00 -34.30 9.79
N ILE A 664 -1.69 -34.52 9.76
CA ILE A 664 -0.80 -34.25 10.91
C ILE A 664 -0.66 -32.76 11.25
N PHE A 665 -1.06 -31.87 10.34
CA PHE A 665 -0.92 -30.42 10.50
C PHE A 665 -2.25 -29.72 10.75
N THR A 666 -3.34 -30.20 10.15
CA THR A 666 -4.68 -29.63 10.35
C THR A 666 -5.54 -30.46 11.29
N GLY A 667 -5.15 -31.68 11.67
CA GLY A 667 -5.87 -32.54 12.60
C GLY A 667 -5.43 -32.39 14.06
N VAL A 668 -4.92 -31.21 14.45
CA VAL A 668 -4.38 -30.90 15.78
C VAL A 668 -5.11 -29.71 16.42
N GLN A 669 -4.94 -29.51 17.73
CA GLN A 669 -5.55 -28.39 18.45
C GLN A 669 -4.96 -27.04 17.99
N ASN A 670 -5.79 -26.02 17.81
CA ASN A 670 -5.38 -24.63 17.61
C ASN A 670 -5.29 -23.92 18.96
N ASN A 671 -4.09 -23.51 19.38
CA ASN A 671 -3.91 -22.66 20.56
C ASN A 671 -3.66 -21.23 20.12
N SER A 672 -4.65 -20.35 20.27
CA SER A 672 -4.54 -18.96 19.82
C SER A 672 -4.54 -18.03 21.02
N TYR A 673 -3.50 -17.20 21.15
CA TYR A 673 -3.61 -15.97 21.92
C TYR A 673 -4.31 -14.94 21.03
N VAL A 674 -5.57 -14.63 21.35
CA VAL A 674 -6.39 -13.65 20.63
C VAL A 674 -6.32 -12.31 21.33
N ARG A 675 -6.18 -11.25 20.55
CA ARG A 675 -6.13 -9.87 21.02
C ARG A 675 -7.25 -9.08 20.34
N PHE A 676 -8.12 -8.46 21.14
CA PHE A 676 -9.14 -7.54 20.67
C PHE A 676 -8.61 -6.11 20.84
N TYR A 677 -8.34 -5.45 19.72
CA TYR A 677 -7.92 -4.05 19.70
C TYR A 677 -9.16 -3.19 19.55
N VAL A 678 -9.39 -2.30 20.51
CA VAL A 678 -10.57 -1.43 20.64
C VAL A 678 -10.13 0.02 20.89
N PRO A 679 -11.02 1.03 20.84
CA PRO A 679 -10.64 2.42 21.08
C PRO A 679 -9.88 2.61 22.40
N LEU A 680 -8.86 3.47 22.36
CA LEU A 680 -7.99 3.73 23.51
C LEU A 680 -8.80 4.29 24.68
N GLY A 681 -8.70 3.65 25.85
CA GLY A 681 -9.47 4.01 27.04
C GLY A 681 -10.75 3.19 27.23
N SER A 682 -11.09 2.28 26.32
CA SER A 682 -12.22 1.36 26.52
C SER A 682 -12.01 0.51 27.79
N ALA A 683 -13.07 0.29 28.56
CA ALA A 683 -13.03 -0.43 29.83
C ALA A 683 -13.70 -1.81 29.70
N LEU A 684 -12.99 -2.88 30.06
CA LEU A 684 -13.54 -4.23 30.06
C LEU A 684 -14.68 -4.35 31.10
N ILE A 685 -15.80 -4.94 30.71
CA ILE A 685 -16.93 -5.26 31.59
C ILE A 685 -16.93 -6.76 31.89
N SER A 686 -16.84 -7.61 30.87
CA SER A 686 -16.75 -9.07 31.05
C SER A 686 -16.05 -9.75 29.87
N ALA A 687 -15.53 -10.95 30.11
CA ALA A 687 -14.95 -11.81 29.11
C ALA A 687 -15.24 -13.28 29.45
N GLU A 688 -15.80 -14.02 28.49
CA GLU A 688 -16.35 -15.37 28.70
C GLU A 688 -15.91 -16.33 27.58
N GLY A 689 -15.79 -17.62 27.92
CA GLY A 689 -15.47 -18.70 26.99
C GLY A 689 -13.98 -18.88 26.70
N PHE A 690 -13.08 -18.16 27.39
CA PHE A 690 -11.63 -18.27 27.22
C PHE A 690 -11.01 -19.34 28.13
N LYS A 691 -9.87 -19.90 27.69
CA LYS A 691 -9.13 -20.92 28.45
C LYS A 691 -7.62 -20.84 28.20
N LYS A 692 -6.89 -20.34 29.20
CA LYS A 692 -5.42 -20.34 29.21
C LYS A 692 -4.85 -21.77 29.25
N PRO A 693 -3.78 -22.08 28.49
CA PRO A 693 -3.01 -23.31 28.70
C PRO A 693 -2.48 -23.39 30.15
N PRO A 694 -2.24 -24.60 30.69
CA PRO A 694 -1.66 -24.75 32.02
C PRO A 694 -0.33 -24.00 32.16
N GLU A 695 -0.15 -23.25 33.26
CA GLU A 695 1.03 -22.39 33.48
C GLU A 695 2.37 -23.14 33.36
N LYS A 696 2.39 -24.40 33.79
CA LYS A 696 3.57 -25.29 33.69
C LYS A 696 4.08 -25.55 32.26
N LEU A 697 3.29 -25.21 31.23
CA LEU A 697 3.70 -25.34 29.84
C LEU A 697 4.46 -24.10 29.34
N PHE A 698 4.44 -23.00 30.09
CA PHE A 698 5.16 -21.79 29.75
C PHE A 698 6.59 -21.88 30.30
N GLU A 699 7.56 -21.70 29.42
CA GLU A 699 8.98 -21.69 29.77
C GLU A 699 9.34 -20.41 30.52
N ALA A 700 10.11 -20.54 31.60
CA ALA A 700 10.70 -19.37 32.25
C ALA A 700 11.88 -18.84 31.42
N PRO A 701 12.01 -17.51 31.22
CA PRO A 701 13.19 -16.93 30.59
C PRO A 701 14.46 -17.31 31.34
N ALA A 702 15.52 -17.64 30.59
CA ALA A 702 16.82 -17.93 31.20
C ALA A 702 17.41 -16.66 31.84
N PRO A 703 18.23 -16.77 32.91
CA PRO A 703 18.78 -15.60 33.61
C PRO A 703 19.66 -14.69 32.75
N ASP A 704 20.22 -15.22 31.65
CA ASP A 704 21.05 -14.47 30.70
C ASP A 704 20.25 -13.78 29.59
N PHE A 705 18.91 -13.90 29.59
CA PHE A 705 18.06 -13.19 28.64
C PHE A 705 17.77 -11.78 29.14
N SER A 706 17.90 -10.80 28.25
CA SER A 706 17.61 -9.39 28.55
C SER A 706 16.19 -9.02 28.11
N PRO A 707 15.47 -8.15 28.84
CA PRO A 707 14.23 -7.57 28.34
C PRO A 707 14.46 -6.82 27.03
N ASP A 708 13.54 -6.97 26.07
CA ASP A 708 13.56 -6.20 24.83
C ASP A 708 12.96 -4.80 25.05
N LEU A 709 13.62 -3.75 24.53
CA LEU A 709 13.22 -2.36 24.75
C LEU A 709 11.87 -2.02 24.10
N ASP A 710 11.52 -2.65 22.99
CA ASP A 710 10.25 -2.39 22.29
C ASP A 710 9.08 -3.15 22.95
N LEU A 711 9.37 -4.21 23.71
CA LEU A 711 8.37 -4.99 24.45
C LEU A 711 8.22 -4.56 25.91
N ILE A 712 9.26 -4.03 26.55
CA ILE A 712 9.28 -3.85 28.01
C ILE A 712 8.13 -2.96 28.52
N SER A 713 7.74 -1.93 27.77
CA SER A 713 6.60 -1.07 28.10
C SER A 713 5.28 -1.83 27.99
N LEU A 714 5.12 -2.64 26.94
CA LEU A 714 3.92 -3.46 26.70
C LEU A 714 3.77 -4.56 27.76
N GLU A 715 4.86 -5.28 28.07
CA GLU A 715 4.85 -6.39 29.02
C GLU A 715 4.67 -5.90 30.47
N LYS A 716 5.28 -4.76 30.86
CA LYS A 716 5.09 -4.19 32.22
C LYS A 716 3.67 -3.68 32.46
N ASN A 717 3.03 -3.15 31.42
CA ASN A 717 1.68 -2.60 31.51
C ASN A 717 0.59 -3.66 31.28
N ARG A 718 0.97 -4.90 30.94
CA ARG A 718 0.03 -6.02 30.81
C ARG A 718 -0.40 -6.49 32.19
N GLN A 719 -1.67 -6.24 32.50
CA GLN A 719 -2.27 -6.63 33.77
C GLN A 719 -3.44 -7.58 33.51
N PRO A 720 -3.43 -8.79 34.07
CA PRO A 720 -4.58 -9.67 33.98
C PRO A 720 -5.72 -9.13 34.85
N ASP A 721 -6.91 -9.02 34.27
CA ASP A 721 -8.13 -8.76 35.02
C ASP A 721 -8.36 -9.86 36.05
N GLN A 722 -8.64 -9.49 37.31
CA GLN A 722 -8.76 -10.45 38.41
C GLN A 722 -9.99 -11.35 38.28
N GLY A 723 -11.05 -10.88 37.60
CA GLY A 723 -12.28 -11.65 37.42
C GLY A 723 -12.21 -12.60 36.23
N THR A 724 -11.69 -12.13 35.09
CA THR A 724 -11.74 -12.88 33.83
C THR A 724 -10.40 -13.51 33.42
N GLY A 725 -9.29 -13.09 34.03
CA GLY A 725 -7.93 -13.46 33.60
C GLY A 725 -7.55 -12.90 32.22
N THR A 726 -8.31 -11.93 31.71
CA THR A 726 -8.03 -11.27 30.42
C THR A 726 -6.90 -10.28 30.62
N ASP A 727 -5.86 -10.37 29.79
CA ASP A 727 -4.78 -9.40 29.78
C ASP A 727 -5.27 -8.06 29.23
N ILE A 728 -5.11 -6.98 30.00
CA ILE A 728 -5.46 -5.61 29.58
C ILE A 728 -4.19 -4.78 29.49
N TYR A 729 -3.99 -4.12 28.35
CA TYR A 729 -2.86 -3.21 28.12
C TYR A 729 -3.12 -2.27 26.94
N GLN A 730 -2.17 -1.39 26.65
CA GLN A 730 -2.22 -0.50 25.50
C GLN A 730 -1.16 -0.89 24.48
N GLU A 731 -1.52 -0.92 23.19
CA GLU A 731 -0.62 -1.21 22.08
C GLU A 731 -1.09 -0.43 20.84
N SER A 732 -0.17 0.20 20.10
CA SER A 732 -0.46 0.92 18.85
C SER A 732 -1.63 1.93 18.92
N GLY A 733 -1.74 2.65 20.05
CA GLY A 733 -2.81 3.63 20.26
C GLY A 733 -4.20 3.00 20.46
N LYS A 734 -4.26 1.78 20.98
CA LYS A 734 -5.51 1.05 21.27
C LYS A 734 -5.46 0.46 22.68
N THR A 735 -6.64 0.26 23.28
CA THR A 735 -6.77 -0.68 24.39
C THR A 735 -6.82 -2.09 23.80
N VAL A 736 -6.12 -3.03 24.41
CA VAL A 736 -6.06 -4.43 24.00
C VAL A 736 -6.60 -5.32 25.11
N PHE A 737 -7.56 -6.17 24.76
CA PHE A 737 -8.01 -7.29 25.58
C PHE A 737 -7.43 -8.59 25.00
N GLY A 738 -6.46 -9.18 25.68
CA GLY A 738 -5.76 -10.39 25.28
C GLY A 738 -6.22 -11.61 26.07
N ASN A 739 -6.52 -12.73 25.39
CA ASN A 739 -6.87 -13.97 26.08
C ASN A 739 -6.60 -15.21 25.21
N TRP A 740 -6.74 -16.40 25.77
CA TRP A 740 -6.43 -17.68 25.11
C TRP A 740 -7.67 -18.43 24.64
N LEU A 741 -7.59 -18.95 23.42
CA LEU A 741 -8.54 -19.86 22.80
C LEU A 741 -7.86 -21.19 22.51
N GLN A 742 -8.54 -22.30 22.82
CA GLN A 742 -8.08 -23.66 22.54
C GLN A 742 -9.17 -24.40 21.80
N LEU A 743 -8.98 -24.63 20.51
CA LEU A 743 -10.01 -25.18 19.64
C LEU A 743 -9.53 -26.50 19.03
N LYS A 744 -10.20 -27.60 19.38
CA LYS A 744 -9.85 -28.94 18.87
C LYS A 744 -10.46 -29.20 17.48
N PRO A 745 -9.92 -30.16 16.71
CA PRO A 745 -10.53 -30.62 15.48
C PRO A 745 -12.01 -31.01 15.65
N GLY A 746 -12.88 -30.48 14.80
CA GLY A 746 -14.33 -30.69 14.83
C GLY A 746 -15.11 -29.82 15.82
N GLU A 747 -14.41 -29.08 16.70
CA GLU A 747 -15.04 -28.25 17.73
C GLU A 747 -15.55 -26.91 17.17
N VAL A 748 -16.61 -26.40 17.80
CA VAL A 748 -17.07 -25.03 17.68
C VAL A 748 -16.92 -24.39 19.04
N GLN A 749 -16.20 -23.28 19.12
CA GLN A 749 -16.06 -22.50 20.35
C GLN A 749 -16.61 -21.11 20.13
N GLU A 750 -17.29 -20.62 21.17
CA GLU A 750 -17.82 -19.28 21.21
C GLU A 750 -17.23 -18.55 22.41
N THR A 751 -16.84 -17.29 22.19
CA THR A 751 -16.31 -16.40 23.23
C THR A 751 -16.95 -15.04 23.12
N ILE A 752 -17.07 -14.36 24.25
CA ILE A 752 -17.74 -13.06 24.34
C ILE A 752 -16.85 -12.12 25.11
N ILE A 753 -16.63 -10.92 24.59
CA ILE A 753 -16.14 -9.79 25.38
C ILE A 753 -17.18 -8.68 25.38
N LYS A 754 -17.35 -8.05 26.53
CA LYS A 754 -18.20 -6.87 26.71
C LYS A 754 -17.36 -5.74 27.27
N TYR A 755 -17.42 -4.55 26.68
CA TYR A 755 -16.62 -3.40 27.11
C TYR A 755 -17.37 -2.10 26.87
N GLN A 756 -17.04 -1.07 27.65
CA GLN A 756 -17.57 0.27 27.48
C GLN A 756 -16.59 1.11 26.65
N LEU A 757 -17.11 1.85 25.66
CA LEU A 757 -16.33 2.81 24.88
C LEU A 757 -15.92 4.03 25.70
N PRO A 758 -14.79 4.68 25.36
CA PRO A 758 -14.24 5.81 26.12
C PRO A 758 -14.96 7.13 25.86
N PHE A 759 -15.94 7.15 24.95
CA PHE A 759 -16.73 8.31 24.58
C PHE A 759 -18.22 8.02 24.69
N LYS A 760 -19.01 9.09 24.71
CA LYS A 760 -20.47 9.05 24.76
C LYS A 760 -21.03 9.75 23.54
N LEU A 761 -22.23 9.37 23.11
CA LEU A 761 -23.05 10.24 22.29
C LEU A 761 -23.64 11.31 23.22
N ALA A 762 -23.02 12.49 23.23
CA ALA A 762 -23.39 13.59 24.12
C ALA A 762 -24.46 14.48 23.49
N TRP A 763 -25.55 14.78 24.20
CA TRP A 763 -26.54 15.79 23.81
C TRP A 763 -25.88 17.16 23.71
N GLN A 764 -25.63 17.64 22.50
CA GLN A 764 -25.18 19.01 22.22
C GLN A 764 -26.24 19.74 21.40
N GLU A 765 -26.21 21.08 21.47
CA GLU A 765 -27.25 22.03 21.05
C GLU A 765 -27.74 21.89 19.58
N GLU A 766 -27.05 21.11 18.74
CA GLU A 766 -27.36 20.91 17.31
C GLU A 766 -28.15 19.62 16.96
N ASN A 767 -28.65 18.86 17.95
CA ASN A 767 -29.58 17.72 17.77
C ASN A 767 -29.14 16.57 16.82
N THR A 768 -27.89 16.57 16.33
CA THR A 768 -27.35 15.55 15.41
C THR A 768 -26.09 14.92 15.99
N PHE A 769 -26.02 13.59 16.01
CA PHE A 769 -24.88 12.81 16.51
C PHE A 769 -24.31 11.93 15.42
N TYR A 770 -23.04 11.53 15.54
CA TYR A 770 -22.40 10.62 14.60
C TYR A 770 -21.88 9.40 15.34
N TYR A 771 -22.26 8.22 14.84
CA TYR A 771 -21.61 6.97 15.21
C TYR A 771 -20.94 6.38 13.96
N SER A 772 -19.71 5.92 14.12
CA SER A 772 -18.98 5.24 13.05
C SER A 772 -18.19 4.08 13.62
N PHE A 773 -18.08 3.00 12.85
CA PHE A 773 -17.40 1.78 13.22
C PHE A 773 -16.41 1.37 12.14
N LEU A 774 -15.16 1.15 12.53
CA LEU A 774 -14.10 0.60 11.69
C LEU A 774 -13.72 -0.81 12.18
N ALA A 775 -14.11 -1.83 11.42
CA ALA A 775 -13.58 -3.18 11.58
C ALA A 775 -12.31 -3.35 10.74
N GLN A 776 -11.17 -3.48 11.40
CA GLN A 776 -9.89 -3.66 10.74
C GLN A 776 -9.53 -5.14 10.63
N LYS A 777 -9.23 -5.57 9.41
CA LYS A 777 -8.80 -6.93 9.08
C LYS A 777 -7.40 -7.21 9.63
N GLN A 778 -7.23 -8.40 10.22
CA GLN A 778 -5.91 -8.98 10.49
C GLN A 778 -5.19 -9.38 9.17
N PRO A 779 -3.92 -9.00 8.98
CA PRO A 779 -3.10 -9.53 7.89
C PRO A 779 -3.12 -11.06 7.81
N GLY A 780 -2.99 -11.63 6.60
CA GLY A 780 -3.00 -13.08 6.37
C GLY A 780 -4.34 -13.82 6.59
N SER A 781 -5.31 -13.24 7.30
CA SER A 781 -6.65 -13.81 7.44
C SER A 781 -7.35 -13.95 6.08
N GLN A 782 -8.06 -15.05 5.89
CA GLN A 782 -8.87 -15.34 4.68
C GLN A 782 -10.18 -14.52 4.61
N GLY A 783 -10.47 -13.75 5.66
CA GLY A 783 -11.65 -12.92 5.80
C GLY A 783 -12.74 -13.56 6.65
N SER A 784 -12.85 -13.10 7.90
CA SER A 784 -13.90 -13.50 8.84
C SER A 784 -15.25 -12.96 8.38
N GLU A 785 -16.34 -13.66 8.71
CA GLU A 785 -17.68 -13.13 8.49
C GLU A 785 -17.98 -12.10 9.58
N LEU A 786 -18.11 -10.83 9.22
CA LEU A 786 -18.41 -9.74 10.14
C LEU A 786 -19.90 -9.42 10.09
N ARG A 787 -20.54 -9.39 11.25
CA ARG A 787 -21.89 -8.88 11.46
C ARG A 787 -21.81 -7.81 12.54
N SER A 788 -22.21 -6.59 12.25
CA SER A 788 -22.18 -5.47 13.18
C SER A 788 -23.58 -4.88 13.32
N ARG A 789 -23.99 -4.52 14.54
CA ARG A 789 -25.27 -3.87 14.81
C ARG A 789 -25.10 -2.75 15.82
N LEU A 790 -25.66 -1.59 15.54
CA LEU A 790 -25.87 -0.53 16.51
C LEU A 790 -27.33 -0.58 16.98
N ILE A 791 -27.53 -0.63 18.28
CA ILE A 791 -28.82 -0.54 18.95
C ILE A 791 -28.94 0.87 19.54
N LEU A 792 -29.99 1.57 19.12
CA LEU A 792 -30.33 2.92 19.53
C LEU A 792 -31.41 2.87 20.60
N ASN A 793 -31.13 3.49 21.74
CA ASN A 793 -32.12 3.74 22.79
C ASN A 793 -32.49 5.23 22.82
N ASN A 794 -33.45 5.61 23.68
CA ASN A 794 -33.85 7.01 23.92
C ASN A 794 -34.43 7.79 22.72
N GLY A 795 -35.06 7.12 21.76
CA GLY A 795 -35.71 7.81 20.64
C GLY A 795 -34.75 8.43 19.61
N LEU A 796 -33.47 8.04 19.62
CA LEU A 796 -32.53 8.33 18.54
C LEU A 796 -32.91 7.53 17.28
N LYS A 797 -32.94 8.20 16.14
CA LYS A 797 -33.19 7.58 14.83
C LYS A 797 -32.07 7.91 13.83
N PRO A 798 -31.75 6.99 12.89
CA PRO A 798 -30.78 7.27 11.84
C PRO A 798 -31.31 8.31 10.84
N LEU A 799 -30.64 9.45 10.75
CA LEU A 799 -30.91 10.53 9.79
C LEU A 799 -30.20 10.28 8.45
N ALA A 800 -28.94 9.87 8.51
CA ALA A 800 -28.13 9.54 7.34
C ALA A 800 -27.24 8.33 7.63
N LYS A 801 -26.86 7.62 6.58
CA LYS A 801 -26.12 6.35 6.67
C LYS A 801 -25.02 6.31 5.62
N PHE A 802 -23.90 5.70 5.99
CA PHE A 802 -22.82 5.36 5.06
C PHE A 802 -22.39 3.91 5.27
N PRO A 803 -22.50 3.04 4.27
CA PRO A 803 -23.16 3.26 2.97
C PRO A 803 -24.65 3.66 3.08
N ALA A 804 -25.19 4.31 2.04
CA ALA A 804 -26.57 4.79 2.06
C ALA A 804 -27.61 3.65 2.14
N ASP A 805 -27.24 2.46 1.66
CA ASP A 805 -28.03 1.24 1.61
C ASP A 805 -27.91 0.35 2.85
N LEU A 806 -27.27 0.84 3.93
CA LEU A 806 -27.20 0.10 5.20
C LEU A 806 -28.60 -0.30 5.70
N PRO A 807 -28.83 -1.59 6.01
CA PRO A 807 -30.07 -2.01 6.67
C PRO A 807 -30.29 -1.27 7.99
N SER A 808 -31.48 -0.73 8.20
CA SER A 808 -31.87 -0.08 9.46
C SER A 808 -33.36 -0.26 9.72
N ASP A 809 -33.74 -0.35 10.99
CA ASP A 809 -35.11 -0.16 11.47
C ASP A 809 -35.19 1.13 12.32
N GLU A 810 -36.31 1.38 13.01
CA GLU A 810 -36.46 2.61 13.80
C GLU A 810 -35.39 2.78 14.89
N ASN A 811 -34.88 1.68 15.44
CA ASN A 811 -34.03 1.69 16.64
C ASN A 811 -32.70 0.96 16.43
N SER A 812 -32.33 0.61 15.20
CA SER A 812 -31.07 -0.08 14.94
C SER A 812 -30.55 0.09 13.52
N VAL A 813 -29.23 0.02 13.40
CA VAL A 813 -28.50 0.00 12.12
C VAL A 813 -27.67 -1.27 12.09
N SER A 814 -27.73 -2.02 11.00
CA SER A 814 -27.03 -3.30 10.84
C SER A 814 -26.10 -3.27 9.64
N PHE A 815 -24.98 -3.97 9.74
CA PHE A 815 -23.97 -4.11 8.71
C PHE A 815 -23.48 -5.57 8.67
N SER A 816 -23.24 -6.10 7.47
CA SER A 816 -22.67 -7.43 7.30
C SER A 816 -21.75 -7.45 6.09
N ALA A 817 -20.54 -7.99 6.25
CA ALA A 817 -19.57 -8.12 5.18
C ALA A 817 -18.57 -9.25 5.46
N ALA A 818 -17.93 -9.76 4.41
CA ALA A 818 -16.71 -10.55 4.58
C ALA A 818 -15.53 -9.59 4.83
N LEU A 819 -14.80 -9.79 5.93
CA LEU A 819 -13.67 -8.95 6.34
C LEU A 819 -12.39 -9.28 5.55
N LYS A 820 -12.48 -9.24 4.21
CA LYS A 820 -11.35 -9.45 3.27
C LYS A 820 -10.47 -8.21 3.10
N THR A 821 -11.06 -7.05 3.31
CA THR A 821 -10.39 -5.76 3.51
C THR A 821 -10.97 -5.13 4.77
N ASP A 822 -10.35 -4.07 5.29
CA ASP A 822 -10.96 -3.28 6.35
C ASP A 822 -12.36 -2.80 5.93
N GLN A 823 -13.30 -2.78 6.87
CA GLN A 823 -14.69 -2.40 6.65
C GLN A 823 -15.05 -1.20 7.53
N PHE A 824 -15.72 -0.22 6.94
CA PHE A 824 -16.17 0.98 7.63
C PHE A 824 -17.65 1.22 7.35
N TRP A 825 -18.38 1.60 8.38
CA TRP A 825 -19.74 2.10 8.23
C TRP A 825 -20.04 3.14 9.32
N GLY A 826 -21.01 4.00 9.08
CA GLY A 826 -21.44 5.00 10.04
C GLY A 826 -22.83 5.55 9.78
N THR A 827 -23.35 6.28 10.76
CA THR A 827 -24.68 6.88 10.71
C THR A 827 -24.68 8.22 11.44
N ALA A 828 -25.35 9.20 10.85
CA ALA A 828 -25.79 10.39 11.55
C ALA A 828 -27.13 10.05 12.22
N LEU A 829 -27.28 10.43 13.48
CA LEU A 829 -28.43 10.16 14.33
C LEU A 829 -29.09 11.48 14.71
N ALA A 830 -30.41 11.50 14.83
CA ALA A 830 -31.15 12.64 15.36
C ALA A 830 -32.06 12.19 16.50
N ALA A 831 -32.26 13.06 17.48
CA ALA A 831 -33.33 12.89 18.45
C ALA A 831 -34.68 13.21 17.80
N ASN A 832 -35.73 12.48 18.21
CA ASN A 832 -37.11 12.81 17.81
C ASN A 832 -37.56 14.18 18.30
#